data_AF-A0AAU9V9S0-F1
#
_entry.id   AF-A0AAU9V9S0-F1
#
_cell.length_a   1.000
_cell.length_b   1.000
_cell.length_c   1.000
_cell.angle_alpha   90.00
_cell.angle_beta   90.00
_cell.angle_gamma   90.00
#
_symmetry.space_group_name_H-M   'P 1'
#
loop_
_entity.id
_entity.type
_entity.pdbx_description
1 polymer ?
#
loop_
_entity_poly.entity_id
_entity_poly.type
_entity_poly.pdbx_seq_one_letter_code
_entity_poly.pdbx_strand_id
1 'polypeptide(L)'
;MRSEEYVHLKDALSKNNEQLSTMGKMVVLPSSFTGGPRYMHERTQDAMTYVRHYGRPDLFITFTCNPKWPEITQLLSEGQQSHDRHDIVARVFNVKVKHMMKLLTVGSIFGKTKCHMYTIEWQKRGLPHVHILLWLEEKMRPESIDQIICAELPDPDINPDLYQIIKTTMVHGPCGSFNLKSPCVVNGKCTKNYPKEFLKETQTGDDGYPKYRRRSPADGGKTFKLNGVEIDNRWIVPYNLVLSHTFGAHVNVESCNSVKSIKYICNYLNKGSDQASFSVQDLDEVTNYQAGRYISSSEAVWRIFRFPIHDRFPSVMHLAVHLENVMAFFELCQVDDFAKTLLYVEVPAYYVWKNNRFDRRKKGKVVSGYLGVKKDQVLGRVYTVHPGNTECYHLRLLLHEIRGPTSFSALKTVDGVIHTTFQAACRALGLLEDDANWYRTLDEACISDSPYKIHELFAIMLVFCHVDDPPKLWEKYRNYFSEDIKREVERDGGNVELLLDVIYNKCLILLEDIVISMSGKTLLQFGLHSPIRDERFIVTNRQYLRELAYDTVYLTKVVTENVPKLNLEQKKVYDEILNSIISDSGQLYFLDAPGGTGKTFLINLLLAKIRSEKNIAIAVASSSSESDIAHVLRETKIIIWDECTMAHKKGIEALNRLLQDIRGCERIMGGVIVLLAGDFRQTLPVVPRGTRADEIKACIKSSIL
;
A
#
# COMPACT_ATOMS: atom_id res chain seq x y z
N MET A 1 -11.14 25.94 4.03
CA MET A 1 -12.26 25.06 3.63
C MET A 1 -11.96 24.22 2.38
N ARG A 2 -11.26 24.72 1.34
CA ARG A 2 -10.96 23.92 0.12
C ARG A 2 -9.68 23.04 0.14
N SER A 3 -8.80 23.17 1.14
CA SER A 3 -7.46 22.53 1.12
C SER A 3 -7.42 21.13 1.76
N GLU A 4 -8.21 20.89 2.82
CA GLU A 4 -8.34 19.56 3.44
C GLU A 4 -9.04 18.57 2.49
N GLU A 5 -9.90 19.08 1.61
CA GLU A 5 -10.63 18.31 0.61
C GLU A 5 -9.69 17.67 -0.42
N TYR A 6 -8.59 18.31 -0.84
CA TYR A 6 -7.77 17.79 -1.94
C TYR A 6 -6.65 16.82 -1.52
N VAL A 7 -6.01 17.04 -0.37
CA VAL A 7 -4.81 16.28 0.03
C VAL A 7 -5.14 14.82 0.33
N HIS A 8 -6.26 14.57 1.00
CA HIS A 8 -6.67 13.21 1.37
C HIS A 8 -7.66 12.56 0.38
N LEU A 9 -8.27 13.35 -0.50
CA LEU A 9 -9.08 12.83 -1.63
C LEU A 9 -8.17 12.13 -2.64
N LYS A 10 -6.94 12.62 -2.84
CA LYS A 10 -5.92 11.91 -3.61
C LYS A 10 -5.48 10.58 -2.96
N ASP A 11 -5.36 10.54 -1.63
CA ASP A 11 -5.03 9.31 -0.88
C ASP A 11 -6.17 8.26 -0.93
N ALA A 12 -7.43 8.68 -1.05
CA ALA A 12 -8.57 7.79 -1.26
C ALA A 12 -8.68 7.31 -2.72
N LEU A 13 -8.36 8.18 -3.69
CA LEU A 13 -8.30 7.84 -5.12
C LEU A 13 -7.24 6.77 -5.43
N SER A 14 -6.18 6.67 -4.64
CA SER A 14 -5.20 5.59 -4.77
C SER A 14 -5.67 4.23 -4.23
N LYS A 15 -6.84 4.15 -3.57
CA LYS A 15 -7.36 2.90 -2.99
C LYS A 15 -8.52 2.26 -3.74
N ASN A 16 -9.26 3.00 -4.57
CA ASN A 16 -10.41 2.47 -5.32
C ASN A 16 -10.24 2.76 -6.82
N ASN A 17 -10.02 1.67 -7.56
CA ASN A 17 -9.57 1.62 -8.94
C ASN A 17 -10.75 1.52 -9.94
N GLU A 18 -11.79 2.36 -9.83
CA GLU A 18 -12.91 2.33 -10.79
C GLU A 18 -13.35 3.73 -11.27
N GLN A 19 -13.87 3.73 -12.50
CA GLN A 19 -14.06 4.84 -13.43
C GLN A 19 -14.60 6.15 -12.83
N LEU A 20 -13.81 7.21 -13.01
CA LEU A 20 -14.05 8.58 -12.54
C LEU A 20 -15.18 9.33 -13.24
N SER A 21 -15.83 8.76 -14.26
CA SER A 21 -16.83 9.46 -15.07
C SER A 21 -18.27 9.35 -14.53
N THR A 22 -18.53 8.52 -13.52
CA THR A 22 -19.90 8.23 -13.03
C THR A 22 -20.17 8.52 -11.55
N MET A 23 -19.16 8.90 -10.74
CA MET A 23 -19.40 9.20 -9.32
C MET A 23 -19.77 10.66 -9.07
N GLY A 24 -20.89 10.87 -8.36
CA GLY A 24 -21.28 12.17 -7.83
C GLY A 24 -20.18 12.81 -6.96
N LYS A 25 -20.25 14.13 -6.76
CA LYS A 25 -19.27 14.89 -5.97
C LYS A 25 -19.04 14.23 -4.60
N MET A 26 -17.85 13.67 -4.40
CA MET A 26 -17.39 13.12 -3.11
C MET A 26 -17.40 14.23 -2.05
N VAL A 27 -18.26 14.11 -1.04
CA VAL A 27 -18.36 15.06 0.07
C VAL A 27 -17.47 14.60 1.21
N VAL A 28 -16.36 15.31 1.38
CA VAL A 28 -15.34 15.02 2.39
C VAL A 28 -15.63 15.79 3.69
N LEU A 29 -15.68 15.08 4.82
CA LEU A 29 -15.79 15.75 6.13
C LEU A 29 -14.46 16.36 6.58
N PRO A 30 -14.44 17.62 7.06
CA PRO A 30 -13.22 18.29 7.49
C PRO A 30 -12.64 17.69 8.77
N SER A 31 -11.36 17.94 9.02
CA SER A 31 -10.68 17.52 10.25
C SER A 31 -11.28 18.16 11.51
N SER A 32 -12.02 19.27 11.35
CA SER A 32 -12.76 19.95 12.41
C SER A 32 -14.00 19.19 12.90
N PHE A 33 -14.44 18.16 12.17
CA PHE A 33 -15.60 17.36 12.56
C PHE A 33 -15.24 16.35 13.65
N THR A 34 -15.60 16.66 14.91
CA THR A 34 -15.27 15.84 16.09
C THR A 34 -15.75 14.38 15.97
N GLY A 35 -14.80 13.45 16.11
CA GLY A 35 -15.05 12.00 16.00
C GLY A 35 -15.11 11.48 14.56
N GLY A 36 -14.82 12.29 13.55
CA GLY A 36 -14.61 11.82 12.17
C GLY A 36 -13.27 11.08 11.99
N PRO A 37 -13.10 10.22 10.96
CA PRO A 37 -11.84 9.52 10.72
C PRO A 37 -10.65 10.47 10.62
N ARG A 38 -10.82 11.61 9.92
CA ARG A 38 -9.79 12.64 9.79
C ARG A 38 -9.48 13.34 11.10
N TYR A 39 -10.50 13.68 11.88
CA TYR A 39 -10.31 14.21 13.23
C TYR A 39 -9.47 13.24 14.08
N MET A 40 -9.83 11.96 14.11
CA MET A 40 -9.09 10.94 14.88
C MET A 40 -7.65 10.77 14.38
N HIS A 41 -7.45 10.81 13.06
CA HIS A 41 -6.12 10.77 12.44
C HIS A 41 -5.26 11.95 12.91
N GLU A 42 -5.78 13.18 12.83
CA GLU A 42 -5.05 14.37 13.27
C GLU A 42 -4.74 14.35 14.77
N ARG A 43 -5.64 13.82 15.62
CA ARG A 43 -5.35 13.63 17.06
C ARG A 43 -4.25 12.61 17.31
N THR A 44 -4.18 11.56 16.49
CA THR A 44 -3.07 10.58 16.54
C THR A 44 -1.74 11.23 16.14
N GLN A 45 -1.73 12.04 15.08
CA GLN A 45 -0.53 12.77 14.66
C GLN A 45 -0.09 13.84 15.69
N ASP A 46 -1.05 14.49 16.34
CA ASP A 46 -0.77 15.39 17.46
C ASP A 46 -0.12 14.64 18.61
N ALA A 47 -0.64 13.46 19.00
CA ALA A 47 -0.02 12.61 20.03
C ALA A 47 1.44 12.26 19.71
N MET A 48 1.71 11.86 18.46
CA MET A 48 3.07 11.57 17.99
C MET A 48 3.99 12.79 18.03
N THR A 49 3.44 14.01 17.96
CA THR A 49 4.24 15.24 18.06
C THR A 49 4.76 15.47 19.47
N TYR A 50 3.98 15.17 20.51
CA TYR A 50 4.48 15.17 21.89
C TYR A 50 5.57 14.13 22.07
N VAL A 51 5.41 12.94 21.49
CA VAL A 51 6.39 11.85 21.59
C VAL A 51 7.72 12.25 20.95
N ARG A 52 7.67 12.88 19.75
CA ARG A 52 8.86 13.40 19.07
C ARG A 52 9.56 14.51 19.87
N HIS A 53 8.80 15.42 20.49
CA HIS A 53 9.38 16.57 21.20
C HIS A 53 9.81 16.26 22.64
N TYR A 54 9.10 15.37 23.33
CA TYR A 54 9.25 15.14 24.76
C TYR A 54 9.63 13.70 25.13
N GLY A 55 9.78 12.83 24.13
CA GLY A 55 10.05 11.42 24.31
C GLY A 55 8.80 10.64 24.76
N ARG A 56 9.02 9.45 25.34
CA ARG A 56 7.92 8.62 25.85
C ARG A 56 7.17 9.29 27.02
N PRO A 57 5.84 9.07 27.16
CA PRO A 57 5.14 9.42 28.38
C PRO A 57 5.71 8.66 29.58
N ASP A 58 5.48 9.18 30.77
CA ASP A 58 5.90 8.57 32.03
C ASP A 58 4.78 7.68 32.59
N LEU A 59 3.53 8.17 32.54
CA LEU A 59 2.36 7.46 33.07
C LEU A 59 1.23 7.38 32.04
N PHE A 60 0.53 6.25 32.06
CA PHE A 60 -0.77 6.03 31.44
C PHE A 60 -1.81 5.77 32.53
N ILE A 61 -2.77 6.67 32.65
CA ILE A 61 -3.80 6.62 33.68
C ILE A 61 -5.14 6.41 33.01
N THR A 62 -5.93 5.48 33.54
CA THR A 62 -7.31 5.31 33.13
C THR A 62 -8.24 5.52 34.30
N PHE A 63 -9.35 6.22 34.09
CA PHE A 63 -10.29 6.57 35.16
C PHE A 63 -11.72 6.39 34.67
N THR A 64 -12.45 5.46 35.30
CA THR A 64 -13.84 5.15 34.98
C THR A 64 -14.78 5.84 35.95
N CYS A 65 -15.89 6.39 35.43
CA CYS A 65 -16.96 6.95 36.26
C CYS A 65 -17.46 5.91 37.28
N ASN A 66 -17.59 6.30 38.56
CA ASN A 66 -18.25 5.46 39.56
C ASN A 66 -19.73 5.86 39.69
N PRO A 67 -20.69 5.00 39.31
CA PRO A 67 -22.12 5.31 39.39
C PRO A 67 -22.63 5.44 40.84
N LYS A 68 -21.85 5.00 41.84
CA LYS A 68 -22.19 5.06 43.27
C LYS A 68 -21.74 6.35 43.95
N TRP A 69 -21.17 7.31 43.22
CA TRP A 69 -20.83 8.60 43.81
C TRP A 69 -22.06 9.28 44.40
N PRO A 70 -21.97 9.87 45.61
CA PRO A 70 -23.09 10.59 46.23
C PRO A 70 -23.69 11.66 45.31
N GLU A 71 -22.84 12.36 44.54
CA GLU A 71 -23.26 13.38 43.58
C GLU A 71 -24.11 12.84 42.43
N ILE A 72 -24.11 11.52 42.21
CA ILE A 72 -25.01 10.84 41.27
C ILE A 72 -26.22 10.30 42.03
N THR A 73 -26.00 9.49 43.05
CA THR A 73 -27.07 8.73 43.72
C THR A 73 -28.09 9.62 44.42
N GLN A 74 -27.67 10.76 44.98
CA GLN A 74 -28.58 11.72 45.64
C GLN A 74 -29.48 12.48 44.65
N LEU A 75 -29.16 12.46 43.35
CA LEU A 75 -29.94 13.13 42.30
C LEU A 75 -30.84 12.17 41.51
N LEU A 76 -30.84 10.88 41.86
CA LEU A 76 -31.73 9.88 41.29
C LEU A 76 -33.07 9.92 42.02
N SER A 77 -34.17 9.88 41.25
CA SER A 77 -35.51 9.69 41.83
C SER A 77 -35.72 8.24 42.28
N GLU A 78 -36.75 8.00 43.09
CA GLU A 78 -37.09 6.64 43.52
C GLU A 78 -37.28 5.70 42.30
N GLY A 79 -36.61 4.55 42.34
CA GLY A 79 -36.60 3.57 41.25
C GLY A 79 -35.60 3.86 40.11
N GLN A 80 -35.05 5.07 40.00
CA GLN A 80 -34.05 5.39 38.95
C GLN A 80 -32.68 4.79 39.25
N GLN A 81 -32.01 4.37 38.18
CA GLN A 81 -30.61 3.94 38.18
C GLN A 81 -29.72 4.96 37.47
N SER A 82 -28.41 4.88 37.69
CA SER A 82 -27.43 5.78 37.06
C SER A 82 -27.49 5.78 35.52
N HIS A 83 -27.81 4.64 34.90
CA HIS A 83 -27.95 4.54 33.43
C HIS A 83 -29.23 5.19 32.89
N ASP A 84 -30.20 5.52 33.74
CA ASP A 84 -31.40 6.28 33.33
C ASP A 84 -31.11 7.78 33.23
N ARG A 85 -30.04 8.26 33.87
CA ARG A 85 -29.68 9.68 34.02
C ARG A 85 -28.27 10.00 33.54
N HIS A 86 -28.03 9.73 32.26
CA HIS A 86 -26.75 10.04 31.61
C HIS A 86 -26.36 11.53 31.68
N ASP A 87 -27.33 12.43 31.80
CA ASP A 87 -27.12 13.86 32.02
C ASP A 87 -26.40 14.15 33.34
N ILE A 88 -26.80 13.48 34.43
CA ILE A 88 -26.15 13.59 35.73
C ILE A 88 -24.76 12.95 35.66
N VAL A 89 -24.68 11.73 35.15
CA VAL A 89 -23.42 10.97 35.03
C VAL A 89 -22.36 11.79 34.25
N ALA A 90 -22.73 12.36 33.10
CA ALA A 90 -21.82 13.16 32.28
C ALA A 90 -21.33 14.41 33.01
N ARG A 91 -22.22 15.12 33.71
CA ARG A 91 -21.86 16.35 34.47
C ARG A 91 -20.92 16.03 35.62
N VAL A 92 -21.25 15.04 36.44
CA VAL A 92 -20.42 14.64 37.58
C VAL A 92 -19.06 14.15 37.08
N PHE A 93 -19.03 13.29 36.07
CA PHE A 93 -17.77 12.78 35.54
C PHE A 93 -16.88 13.90 34.97
N ASN A 94 -17.44 14.85 34.21
CA ASN A 94 -16.68 16.00 33.70
C ASN A 94 -16.05 16.84 34.84
N VAL A 95 -16.78 17.05 35.95
CA VAL A 95 -16.22 17.72 37.14
C VAL A 95 -15.09 16.90 37.76
N LYS A 96 -15.25 15.58 37.87
CA LYS A 96 -14.20 14.69 38.41
C LYS A 96 -12.96 14.63 37.52
N VAL A 97 -13.11 14.62 36.19
CA VAL A 97 -11.98 14.70 35.24
C VAL A 97 -11.24 16.04 35.40
N LYS A 98 -11.95 17.16 35.52
CA LYS A 98 -11.32 18.47 35.79
C LYS A 98 -10.56 18.48 37.11
N HIS A 99 -11.09 17.84 38.15
CA HIS A 99 -10.40 17.70 39.43
C HIS A 99 -9.14 16.81 39.30
N MET A 100 -9.25 15.66 38.63
CA MET A 100 -8.13 14.77 38.32
C MET A 100 -7.00 15.54 37.61
N MET A 101 -7.33 16.26 36.54
CA MET A 101 -6.33 17.02 35.78
C MET A 101 -5.69 18.13 36.62
N LYS A 102 -6.43 18.80 37.52
CA LYS A 102 -5.85 19.78 38.45
C LYS A 102 -4.88 19.14 39.44
N LEU A 103 -5.18 17.96 39.98
CA LEU A 103 -4.27 17.25 40.88
C LEU A 103 -2.98 16.84 40.17
N LEU A 104 -3.09 16.33 38.94
CA LEU A 104 -1.93 15.92 38.13
C LEU A 104 -1.06 17.11 37.72
N THR A 105 -1.68 18.21 37.25
CA THR A 105 -0.96 19.31 36.61
C THR A 105 -0.59 20.46 37.53
N VAL A 106 -1.44 20.80 38.50
CA VAL A 106 -1.23 21.89 39.46
C VAL A 106 -0.76 21.32 40.80
N GLY A 107 -1.45 20.30 41.31
CA GLY A 107 -1.07 19.59 42.52
C GLY A 107 0.27 18.86 42.40
N SER A 108 0.69 18.54 41.17
CA SER A 108 1.99 17.92 40.86
C SER A 108 2.26 16.67 41.72
N ILE A 109 1.24 15.85 41.95
CA ILE A 109 1.30 14.69 42.87
C ILE A 109 2.33 13.62 42.48
N PHE A 110 2.81 13.66 41.23
CA PHE A 110 3.88 12.77 40.71
C PHE A 110 5.15 13.55 40.34
N GLY A 111 5.24 14.83 40.71
CA GLY A 111 6.21 15.78 40.18
C GLY A 111 5.58 16.73 39.16
N LYS A 112 6.38 17.71 38.72
CA LYS A 112 5.90 18.78 37.84
C LYS A 112 5.56 18.23 36.46
N THR A 113 4.35 18.50 35.99
CA THR A 113 3.90 18.05 34.67
C THR A 113 4.51 18.90 33.55
N LYS A 114 5.21 18.25 32.61
CA LYS A 114 5.78 18.87 31.42
C LYS A 114 4.75 19.03 30.31
N CYS A 115 4.00 17.97 30.02
CA CYS A 115 2.90 17.97 29.07
C CYS A 115 1.91 16.85 29.40
N HIS A 116 0.70 16.95 28.87
CA HIS A 116 -0.33 15.93 29.04
C HIS A 116 -1.25 15.88 27.84
N MET A 117 -1.95 14.76 27.70
CA MET A 117 -3.10 14.64 26.83
C MET A 117 -4.09 13.63 27.39
N TYR A 118 -5.38 13.83 27.09
CA TYR A 118 -6.38 12.83 27.44
C TYR A 118 -7.48 12.72 26.39
N THR A 119 -8.15 11.57 26.37
CA THR A 119 -9.36 11.28 25.60
C THR A 119 -10.44 10.70 26.52
N ILE A 120 -11.68 11.13 26.33
CA ILE A 120 -12.88 10.53 26.90
C ILE A 120 -13.42 9.45 25.95
N GLU A 121 -13.68 8.26 26.48
CA GLU A 121 -14.26 7.11 25.78
C GLU A 121 -15.52 6.60 26.49
N TRP A 122 -16.41 5.98 25.73
CA TRP A 122 -17.56 5.24 26.23
C TRP A 122 -17.42 3.79 25.81
N GLN A 123 -16.97 2.93 26.73
CA GLN A 123 -16.95 1.49 26.49
C GLN A 123 -18.38 1.00 26.21
N LYS A 124 -18.56 -0.08 25.42
CA LYS A 124 -19.83 -0.71 24.96
C LYS A 124 -20.87 -1.05 26.06
N ARG A 125 -20.65 -0.62 27.31
CA ARG A 125 -21.48 -0.84 28.51
C ARG A 125 -21.81 0.45 29.30
N GLY A 126 -21.53 1.65 28.77
CA GLY A 126 -22.29 2.87 29.08
C GLY A 126 -21.70 3.93 30.03
N LEU A 127 -20.68 3.61 30.83
CA LEU A 127 -20.06 4.61 31.72
C LEU A 127 -18.93 5.38 31.02
N PRO A 128 -18.89 6.72 31.16
CA PRO A 128 -17.76 7.51 30.67
C PRO A 128 -16.44 7.07 31.32
N HIS A 129 -15.39 7.10 30.52
CA HIS A 129 -14.05 6.70 30.90
C HIS A 129 -13.04 7.70 30.32
N VAL A 130 -11.95 7.99 31.02
CA VAL A 130 -10.89 8.85 30.52
C VAL A 130 -9.57 8.08 30.48
N HIS A 131 -8.84 8.27 29.40
CA HIS A 131 -7.47 7.80 29.22
C HIS A 131 -6.55 9.02 29.19
N ILE A 132 -5.55 9.05 30.06
CA ILE A 132 -4.64 10.18 30.27
C ILE A 132 -3.20 9.70 30.05
N LEU A 133 -2.45 10.45 29.26
CA LEU A 133 -1.00 10.35 29.15
C LEU A 133 -0.35 11.54 29.82
N LEU A 134 0.66 11.28 30.66
CA LEU A 134 1.37 12.28 31.43
C LEU A 134 2.87 12.21 31.17
N TRP A 135 3.50 13.36 30.92
CA TRP A 135 4.95 13.52 30.88
C TRP A 135 5.36 14.42 32.02
N LEU A 136 6.35 13.98 32.78
CA LEU A 136 6.90 14.74 33.89
C LEU A 136 8.14 15.52 33.44
N GLU A 137 8.44 16.62 34.12
CA GLU A 137 9.70 17.36 33.90
C GLU A 137 10.91 16.51 34.30
N GLU A 138 10.80 15.81 35.44
CA GLU A 138 11.76 14.80 35.88
C GLU A 138 11.24 13.41 35.52
N LYS A 139 12.00 12.68 34.71
CA LYS A 139 11.60 11.36 34.22
C LYS A 139 11.53 10.34 35.35
N MET A 140 10.48 9.52 35.33
CA MET A 140 10.34 8.41 36.28
C MET A 140 11.46 7.40 36.11
N ARG A 141 12.10 7.05 37.22
CA ARG A 141 13.12 6.00 37.29
C ARG A 141 12.51 4.68 37.78
N PRO A 142 13.03 3.52 37.37
CA PRO A 142 12.51 2.22 37.82
C PRO A 142 12.33 2.11 39.34
N GLU A 143 13.26 2.67 40.12
CA GLU A 143 13.27 2.60 41.59
C GLU A 143 12.17 3.44 42.23
N SER A 144 11.63 4.42 41.50
CA SER A 144 10.55 5.30 41.95
C SER A 144 9.14 4.75 41.65
N ILE A 145 9.02 3.67 40.87
CA ILE A 145 7.72 3.14 40.44
C ILE A 145 6.85 2.75 41.63
N ASP A 146 7.41 2.02 42.60
CA ASP A 146 6.67 1.53 43.78
C ASP A 146 6.22 2.67 44.72
N GLN A 147 6.77 3.87 44.57
CA GLN A 147 6.33 5.06 45.33
C GLN A 147 5.05 5.67 44.73
N ILE A 148 4.80 5.44 43.44
CA ILE A 148 3.68 6.00 42.68
C ILE A 148 2.60 4.95 42.43
N ILE A 149 2.98 3.72 42.13
CA ILE A 149 2.09 2.65 41.68
C ILE A 149 2.13 1.49 42.68
N CYS A 150 0.96 1.08 43.13
CA CYS A 150 0.74 -0.09 43.97
C CYS A 150 -0.14 -1.10 43.24
N ALA A 151 0.16 -2.40 43.40
CA ALA A 151 -0.67 -3.49 42.89
C ALA A 151 -1.00 -4.50 43.99
N GLU A 152 -1.12 -4.01 45.23
CA GLU A 152 -1.35 -4.80 46.44
C GLU A 152 -2.60 -4.31 47.19
N LEU A 153 -3.24 -5.21 47.93
CA LEU A 153 -4.27 -4.84 48.90
C LEU A 153 -3.64 -4.01 50.03
N PRO A 154 -4.23 -2.85 50.38
CA PRO A 154 -3.83 -2.10 51.56
C PRO A 154 -3.96 -2.93 52.84
N ASP A 155 -3.25 -2.51 53.90
CA ASP A 155 -3.47 -3.11 55.21
C ASP A 155 -4.79 -2.59 55.82
N PRO A 156 -5.78 -3.45 56.10
CA PRO A 156 -7.06 -3.03 56.66
C PRO A 156 -6.92 -2.40 58.06
N ASP A 157 -5.87 -2.72 58.81
CA ASP A 157 -5.66 -2.17 60.15
C ASP A 157 -5.02 -0.77 60.11
N ILE A 158 -4.32 -0.44 59.02
CA ILE A 158 -3.65 0.86 58.82
C ILE A 158 -4.53 1.83 58.03
N ASN A 159 -5.16 1.36 56.96
CA ASN A 159 -6.00 2.20 56.10
C ASN A 159 -7.26 1.43 55.67
N PRO A 160 -8.26 1.31 56.58
CA PRO A 160 -9.48 0.55 56.32
C PRO A 160 -10.28 1.12 55.15
N ASP A 161 -10.31 2.44 55.00
CA ASP A 161 -11.05 3.11 53.92
C ASP A 161 -10.47 2.79 52.55
N LEU A 162 -9.14 2.95 52.39
CA LEU A 162 -8.48 2.58 51.15
C LEU A 162 -8.61 1.09 50.88
N TYR A 163 -8.51 0.23 51.90
CA TYR A 163 -8.74 -1.20 51.75
C TYR A 163 -10.12 -1.50 51.14
N GLN A 164 -11.18 -0.87 51.65
CA GLN A 164 -12.53 -1.05 51.09
C GLN A 164 -12.65 -0.50 49.66
N ILE A 165 -12.03 0.65 49.37
CA ILE A 165 -12.01 1.21 48.01
C ILE A 165 -11.32 0.24 47.04
N ILE A 166 -10.12 -0.22 47.35
CA ILE A 166 -9.35 -1.12 46.47
C ILE A 166 -10.08 -2.44 46.29
N LYS A 167 -10.61 -3.02 47.37
CA LYS A 167 -11.41 -4.25 47.35
C LYS A 167 -12.62 -4.16 46.42
N THR A 168 -13.24 -2.98 46.27
CA THR A 168 -14.46 -2.81 45.48
C THR A 168 -14.21 -2.23 44.08
N THR A 169 -13.11 -1.53 43.86
CA THR A 169 -12.88 -0.75 42.63
C THR A 169 -11.65 -1.17 41.83
N MET A 170 -10.67 -1.86 42.44
CA MET A 170 -9.38 -2.17 41.81
C MET A 170 -9.09 -3.67 41.76
N VAL A 171 -10.11 -4.53 41.88
CA VAL A 171 -9.96 -5.98 41.78
C VAL A 171 -10.36 -6.44 40.38
N HIS A 172 -9.46 -7.11 39.68
CA HIS A 172 -9.82 -7.89 38.50
C HIS A 172 -10.62 -9.11 38.98
N GLY A 173 -11.88 -9.22 38.59
CA GLY A 173 -12.73 -10.33 39.02
C GLY A 173 -12.17 -11.70 38.63
N PRO A 174 -12.45 -12.78 39.40
CA PRO A 174 -12.10 -14.14 39.03
C PRO A 174 -12.55 -14.46 37.60
N CYS A 175 -11.61 -14.87 36.77
CA CYS A 175 -11.85 -15.21 35.36
C CYS A 175 -11.02 -16.43 34.96
N GLY A 176 -11.16 -16.87 33.70
CA GLY A 176 -10.49 -18.06 33.19
C GLY A 176 -11.08 -19.32 33.84
N SER A 177 -10.25 -20.10 34.52
CA SER A 177 -10.66 -21.33 35.21
C SER A 177 -11.76 -21.11 36.26
N PHE A 178 -11.80 -19.93 36.88
CA PHE A 178 -12.84 -19.59 37.87
C PHE A 178 -14.15 -19.13 37.25
N ASN A 179 -14.12 -18.55 36.04
CA ASN A 179 -15.31 -18.08 35.35
C ASN A 179 -15.05 -17.89 33.85
N LEU A 180 -15.40 -18.92 33.06
CA LEU A 180 -15.26 -18.93 31.61
C LEU A 180 -16.17 -17.92 30.88
N LYS A 181 -17.22 -17.41 31.54
CA LYS A 181 -18.13 -16.40 30.97
C LYS A 181 -17.60 -14.97 31.09
N SER A 182 -16.45 -14.78 31.72
CA SER A 182 -15.89 -13.44 31.90
C SER A 182 -15.51 -12.82 30.54
N PRO A 183 -15.85 -11.54 30.27
CA PRO A 183 -15.59 -10.91 28.97
C PRO A 183 -14.11 -10.86 28.57
N CYS A 184 -13.20 -10.96 29.54
CA CYS A 184 -11.76 -10.96 29.32
C CYS A 184 -11.21 -12.32 28.89
N VAL A 185 -12.00 -13.39 28.90
CA VAL A 185 -11.54 -14.75 28.57
C VAL A 185 -11.72 -14.99 27.07
N VAL A 186 -10.60 -15.28 26.40
CA VAL A 186 -10.57 -15.68 24.99
C VAL A 186 -9.74 -16.95 24.90
N ASN A 187 -10.24 -17.99 24.23
CA ASN A 187 -9.60 -19.31 24.15
C ASN A 187 -9.23 -19.89 25.53
N GLY A 188 -10.11 -19.73 26.52
CA GLY A 188 -9.92 -20.25 27.88
C GLY A 188 -8.86 -19.50 28.72
N LYS A 189 -8.19 -18.48 28.19
CA LYS A 189 -7.19 -17.68 28.90
C LYS A 189 -7.65 -16.23 29.05
N CYS A 190 -7.29 -15.62 30.18
CA CYS A 190 -7.53 -14.19 30.39
C CYS A 190 -6.62 -13.38 29.46
N THR A 191 -7.22 -12.55 28.59
CA THR A 191 -6.51 -11.63 27.68
C THR A 191 -5.63 -10.60 28.40
N LYS A 192 -5.84 -10.39 29.70
CA LYS A 192 -5.06 -9.51 30.56
C LYS A 192 -4.05 -10.25 31.43
N ASN A 193 -3.93 -11.57 31.26
CA ASN A 193 -3.02 -12.46 31.98
C ASN A 193 -3.20 -12.38 33.51
N TYR A 194 -4.45 -12.45 33.98
CA TYR A 194 -4.78 -12.66 35.39
C TYR A 194 -5.07 -14.14 35.67
N PRO A 195 -4.73 -14.66 36.86
CA PRO A 195 -3.97 -13.99 37.93
C PRO A 195 -2.51 -13.71 37.52
N LYS A 196 -1.95 -12.60 38.02
CA LYS A 196 -0.55 -12.23 37.81
C LYS A 196 0.40 -13.09 38.67
N GLU A 197 1.70 -12.98 38.43
CA GLU A 197 2.73 -13.63 39.25
C GLU A 197 2.93 -12.85 40.57
N PHE A 198 3.31 -13.54 41.65
CA PHE A 198 3.82 -12.88 42.85
C PHE A 198 5.26 -12.40 42.61
N LEU A 199 5.56 -11.20 43.08
CA LEU A 199 6.86 -10.56 42.93
C LEU A 199 7.18 -9.75 44.19
N LYS A 200 8.40 -9.90 44.70
CA LYS A 200 8.87 -9.15 45.88
C LYS A 200 9.20 -7.69 45.56
N GLU A 201 9.56 -7.39 44.32
CA GLU A 201 9.93 -6.06 43.84
C GLU A 201 9.45 -5.89 42.39
N THR A 202 9.23 -4.64 41.97
CA THR A 202 8.84 -4.34 40.58
C THR A 202 9.99 -4.60 39.62
N GLN A 203 9.72 -5.28 38.52
CA GLN A 203 10.68 -5.61 37.48
C GLN A 203 10.37 -4.88 36.18
N THR A 204 11.36 -4.21 35.61
CA THR A 204 11.27 -3.53 34.31
C THR A 204 12.05 -4.34 33.27
N GLY A 205 11.41 -4.71 32.15
CA GLY A 205 12.06 -5.39 31.02
C GLY A 205 11.96 -4.59 29.72
N ASP A 206 12.64 -5.05 28.67
CA ASP A 206 12.82 -4.30 27.42
C ASP A 206 11.56 -4.21 26.52
N ASP A 207 10.57 -5.10 26.70
CA ASP A 207 9.50 -5.31 25.72
C ASP A 207 8.07 -4.90 26.16
N GLY A 208 7.85 -4.17 27.26
CA GLY A 208 6.48 -3.84 27.65
C GLY A 208 6.24 -2.97 28.90
N TYR A 209 5.09 -3.21 29.54
CA TYR A 209 4.71 -2.65 30.85
C TYR A 209 5.47 -3.35 31.97
N PRO A 210 5.86 -2.65 33.06
CA PRO A 210 6.53 -3.27 34.20
C PRO A 210 5.70 -4.39 34.83
N LYS A 211 6.39 -5.39 35.37
CA LYS A 211 5.76 -6.36 36.27
C LYS A 211 5.80 -5.80 37.69
N TYR A 212 4.68 -5.28 38.17
CA TYR A 212 4.62 -4.65 39.50
C TYR A 212 4.77 -5.66 40.64
N ARG A 213 5.35 -5.19 41.74
CA ARG A 213 5.41 -5.89 43.01
C ARG A 213 4.03 -6.36 43.48
N ARG A 214 3.95 -7.62 43.87
CA ARG A 214 2.76 -8.31 44.40
C ARG A 214 3.23 -9.34 45.42
N ARG A 215 3.26 -8.99 46.71
CA ARG A 215 3.72 -9.92 47.75
C ARG A 215 2.73 -11.06 47.95
N SER A 216 3.27 -12.25 48.18
CA SER A 216 2.49 -13.42 48.56
C SER A 216 1.95 -13.27 49.98
N PRO A 217 0.94 -14.05 50.39
CA PRO A 217 0.50 -14.08 51.79
C PRO A 217 1.63 -14.45 52.77
N ALA A 218 2.57 -15.30 52.36
CA ALA A 218 3.75 -15.65 53.15
C ALA A 218 4.73 -14.47 53.33
N ASP A 219 4.73 -13.51 52.41
CA ASP A 219 5.53 -12.28 52.47
C ASP A 219 4.71 -11.06 52.98
N GLY A 220 3.59 -11.30 53.67
CA GLY A 220 2.75 -10.24 54.25
C GLY A 220 1.67 -9.67 53.33
N GLY A 221 1.44 -10.26 52.15
CA GLY A 221 0.31 -9.94 51.28
C GLY A 221 -1.04 -10.27 51.93
N LYS A 222 -2.05 -9.42 51.73
CA LYS A 222 -3.39 -9.65 52.29
C LYS A 222 -4.24 -10.47 51.32
N THR A 223 -5.27 -11.14 51.84
CA THR A 223 -6.29 -11.86 51.04
C THR A 223 -7.70 -11.52 51.52
N PHE A 224 -8.70 -11.77 50.68
CA PHE A 224 -10.12 -11.75 51.08
C PHE A 224 -10.94 -12.68 50.17
N LYS A 225 -12.15 -13.06 50.60
CA LYS A 225 -13.06 -13.87 49.78
C LYS A 225 -13.99 -13.00 48.92
N LEU A 226 -14.05 -13.28 47.62
CA LEU A 226 -14.97 -12.69 46.66
C LEU A 226 -15.72 -13.81 45.93
N ASN A 227 -17.05 -13.88 46.09
CA ASN A 227 -17.90 -14.92 45.46
C ASN A 227 -17.38 -16.35 45.68
N GLY A 228 -16.88 -16.65 46.89
CA GLY A 228 -16.33 -17.96 47.25
C GLY A 228 -14.89 -18.21 46.79
N VAL A 229 -14.30 -17.33 45.98
CA VAL A 229 -12.90 -17.40 45.54
C VAL A 229 -12.02 -16.56 46.46
N GLU A 230 -10.88 -17.10 46.87
CA GLU A 230 -9.87 -16.34 47.62
C GLU A 230 -9.09 -15.43 46.66
N ILE A 231 -9.17 -14.12 46.91
CA ILE A 231 -8.49 -13.06 46.16
C ILE A 231 -7.27 -12.62 46.95
N ASP A 232 -6.14 -12.58 46.25
CA ASP A 232 -4.86 -12.07 46.75
C ASP A 232 -4.31 -10.98 45.82
N ASN A 233 -3.09 -10.53 46.11
CA ASN A 233 -2.39 -9.50 45.34
C ASN A 233 -2.23 -9.81 43.85
N ARG A 234 -2.42 -11.04 43.36
CA ARG A 234 -2.31 -11.37 41.93
C ARG A 234 -3.46 -10.82 41.09
N TRP A 235 -4.56 -10.42 41.75
CA TRP A 235 -5.78 -9.95 41.11
C TRP A 235 -5.95 -8.43 41.14
N ILE A 236 -5.06 -7.71 41.83
CA ILE A 236 -5.20 -6.27 42.03
C ILE A 236 -4.73 -5.51 40.79
N VAL A 237 -5.57 -4.64 40.26
CA VAL A 237 -5.23 -3.76 39.14
C VAL A 237 -4.31 -2.64 39.67
N PRO A 238 -3.20 -2.31 38.99
CA PRO A 238 -2.29 -1.25 39.43
C PRO A 238 -2.99 0.09 39.67
N TYR A 239 -2.72 0.75 40.79
CA TYR A 239 -3.38 1.99 41.19
C TYR A 239 -2.41 2.94 41.88
N ASN A 240 -2.83 4.19 42.06
CA ASN A 240 -2.15 5.13 42.93
C ASN A 240 -3.00 5.40 44.19
N LEU A 241 -2.38 5.37 45.36
CA LEU A 241 -3.05 5.51 46.66
C LEU A 241 -3.86 6.81 46.74
N VAL A 242 -3.26 7.95 46.37
CA VAL A 242 -3.90 9.27 46.46
C VAL A 242 -5.08 9.37 45.50
N LEU A 243 -4.90 8.93 44.24
CA LEU A 243 -5.96 8.97 43.24
C LEU A 243 -7.13 8.06 43.62
N SER A 244 -6.86 6.81 44.02
CA SER A 244 -7.93 5.88 44.44
C SER A 244 -8.68 6.39 45.66
N HIS A 245 -7.97 6.91 46.67
CA HIS A 245 -8.60 7.48 47.86
C HIS A 245 -9.45 8.72 47.53
N THR A 246 -8.96 9.59 46.66
CA THR A 246 -9.64 10.86 46.30
C THR A 246 -10.91 10.61 45.49
N PHE A 247 -10.88 9.66 44.56
CA PHE A 247 -11.98 9.45 43.62
C PHE A 247 -12.88 8.28 43.98
N GLY A 248 -12.45 7.35 44.84
CA GLY A 248 -13.24 6.19 45.22
C GLY A 248 -13.78 5.42 44.00
N ALA A 249 -12.95 5.25 42.98
CA ALA A 249 -13.35 4.75 41.66
C ALA A 249 -12.24 3.90 41.04
N HIS A 250 -12.56 3.20 39.96
CA HIS A 250 -11.58 2.41 39.22
C HIS A 250 -10.59 3.35 38.50
N VAL A 251 -9.39 3.51 39.05
CA VAL A 251 -8.29 4.33 38.52
C VAL A 251 -7.06 3.45 38.30
N ASN A 252 -6.85 2.99 37.07
CA ASN A 252 -5.65 2.22 36.71
C ASN A 252 -4.50 3.18 36.46
N VAL A 253 -3.33 2.93 37.04
CA VAL A 253 -2.12 3.73 36.82
C VAL A 253 -0.99 2.82 36.37
N GLU A 254 -0.47 3.07 35.16
CA GLU A 254 0.56 2.26 34.53
C GLU A 254 1.80 3.10 34.21
N SER A 255 2.98 2.55 34.47
CA SER A 255 4.26 3.15 34.03
C SER A 255 4.52 2.83 32.56
N CYS A 256 4.81 3.87 31.78
CA CYS A 256 5.03 3.76 30.34
C CYS A 256 6.50 3.51 30.00
N ASN A 257 7.00 2.27 30.14
CA ASN A 257 8.44 1.98 29.93
C ASN A 257 8.84 1.71 28.47
N SER A 258 7.92 1.25 27.61
CA SER A 258 8.26 0.86 26.24
C SER A 258 7.71 1.81 25.17
N VAL A 259 8.56 2.20 24.21
CA VAL A 259 8.16 2.96 23.00
C VAL A 259 7.13 2.18 22.16
N LYS A 260 7.17 0.84 22.18
CA LYS A 260 6.22 -0.03 21.46
C LYS A 260 4.77 0.20 21.94
N SER A 261 4.58 0.52 23.22
CA SER A 261 3.26 0.81 23.80
C SER A 261 2.67 2.15 23.34
N ILE A 262 3.50 3.10 22.91
CA ILE A 262 3.07 4.46 22.56
C ILE A 262 2.19 4.47 21.32
N LYS A 263 2.58 3.73 20.26
CA LYS A 263 1.76 3.60 19.05
C LYS A 263 0.42 2.95 19.38
N TYR A 264 0.42 1.92 20.23
CA TYR A 264 -0.79 1.26 20.69
C TYR A 264 -1.69 2.20 21.49
N ILE A 265 -1.16 2.92 22.48
CA ILE A 265 -1.93 3.83 23.34
C ILE A 265 -2.43 5.03 22.53
N CYS A 266 -1.63 5.60 21.64
CA CYS A 266 -2.05 6.71 20.77
C CYS A 266 -3.12 6.28 19.76
N ASN A 267 -3.04 5.06 19.22
CA ASN A 267 -4.08 4.51 18.36
C ASN A 267 -5.35 4.15 19.14
N TYR A 268 -5.21 3.67 20.39
CA TYR A 268 -6.33 3.30 21.26
C TYR A 268 -7.09 4.54 21.73
N LEU A 269 -6.36 5.58 22.15
CA LEU A 269 -6.87 6.91 22.49
C LEU A 269 -7.63 7.59 21.35
N ASN A 270 -7.37 7.17 20.11
CA ASN A 270 -7.92 7.78 18.92
C ASN A 270 -8.68 6.79 18.03
N LYS A 271 -9.18 5.68 18.59
CA LYS A 271 -10.10 4.81 17.86
C LYS A 271 -11.42 5.54 17.64
N GLY A 272 -11.95 5.49 16.42
CA GLY A 272 -13.30 5.99 16.12
C GLY A 272 -14.37 5.15 16.81
N SER A 273 -15.59 5.69 16.90
CA SER A 273 -16.76 4.99 17.43
C SER A 273 -17.00 3.66 16.69
N ASP A 274 -17.59 2.69 17.38
CA ASP A 274 -18.03 1.45 16.74
C ASP A 274 -18.98 1.73 15.56
N GLN A 275 -18.85 0.95 14.50
CA GLN A 275 -19.65 1.07 13.29
C GLN A 275 -20.47 -0.20 13.08
N ALA A 276 -21.73 -0.03 12.69
CA ALA A 276 -22.52 -1.12 12.12
C ALA A 276 -22.49 -1.00 10.59
N SER A 277 -21.95 -2.01 9.91
CA SER A 277 -22.00 -2.10 8.45
C SER A 277 -23.31 -2.75 8.02
N PHE A 278 -24.12 -2.05 7.24
CA PHE A 278 -25.23 -2.62 6.49
C PHE A 278 -25.04 -2.28 5.01
N SER A 279 -25.15 -3.27 4.13
CA SER A 279 -25.04 -3.04 2.68
C SER A 279 -26.41 -2.66 2.12
N VAL A 280 -26.60 -1.40 1.77
CA VAL A 280 -27.54 -1.05 0.70
C VAL A 280 -26.67 -0.84 -0.53
N GLN A 281 -26.97 -1.56 -1.61
CA GLN A 281 -26.23 -1.51 -2.87
C GLN A 281 -26.18 -0.07 -3.38
N ASP A 282 -25.08 0.64 -3.10
CA ASP A 282 -24.47 1.74 -3.86
C ASP A 282 -23.31 2.35 -3.04
N LEU A 283 -22.08 2.26 -3.57
CA LEU A 283 -20.85 2.78 -2.96
C LEU A 283 -20.76 4.32 -3.12
N ASP A 284 -21.35 5.06 -2.19
CA ASP A 284 -21.06 6.48 -1.95
C ASP A 284 -20.40 6.63 -0.56
N GLU A 285 -19.40 7.52 -0.42
CA GLU A 285 -18.77 7.86 0.87
C GLU A 285 -19.81 8.38 1.87
N VAL A 286 -20.89 9.05 1.40
CA VAL A 286 -22.03 9.43 2.25
C VAL A 286 -22.80 8.20 2.74
N THR A 287 -23.01 7.20 1.90
CA THR A 287 -23.66 5.93 2.27
C THR A 287 -22.77 5.07 3.19
N ASN A 288 -21.45 5.05 2.95
CA ASN A 288 -20.44 4.44 3.83
C ASN A 288 -20.29 5.22 5.15
N TYR A 289 -20.50 6.53 5.16
CA TYR A 289 -20.56 7.34 6.37
C TYR A 289 -21.88 7.16 7.12
N GLN A 290 -22.98 6.91 6.40
CA GLN A 290 -24.27 6.51 6.93
C GLN A 290 -24.30 5.06 7.45
N ALA A 291 -23.24 4.26 7.23
CA ALA A 291 -23.00 3.05 8.00
C ALA A 291 -23.01 3.42 9.48
N GLY A 292 -24.10 3.04 10.15
CA GLY A 292 -24.57 3.65 11.38
C GLY A 292 -23.49 3.69 12.45
N ARG A 293 -22.96 4.89 12.74
CA ARG A 293 -22.11 5.09 13.90
C ARG A 293 -22.93 4.79 15.14
N TYR A 294 -22.43 3.88 15.95
CA TYR A 294 -23.00 3.65 17.26
C TYR A 294 -22.57 4.79 18.18
N ILE A 295 -23.45 5.78 18.39
CA ILE A 295 -23.32 6.78 19.45
C ILE A 295 -24.19 6.31 20.61
N SER A 296 -23.57 5.99 21.74
CA SER A 296 -24.33 5.67 22.94
C SER A 296 -25.10 6.89 23.46
N SER A 297 -26.21 6.68 24.16
CA SER A 297 -26.96 7.74 24.85
C SER A 297 -26.06 8.60 25.75
N SER A 298 -25.12 7.96 26.45
CA SER A 298 -24.11 8.59 27.30
C SER A 298 -23.18 9.53 26.53
N GLU A 299 -22.68 9.09 25.36
CA GLU A 299 -21.86 9.92 24.48
C GLU A 299 -22.67 11.08 23.87
N ALA A 300 -23.92 10.83 23.46
CA ALA A 300 -24.79 11.85 22.88
C ALA A 300 -25.01 13.02 23.85
N VAL A 301 -25.28 12.71 25.12
CA VAL A 301 -25.44 13.71 26.18
C VAL A 301 -24.15 14.52 26.40
N TRP A 302 -22.98 13.88 26.39
CA TRP A 302 -21.70 14.58 26.50
C TRP A 302 -21.51 15.59 25.36
N ARG A 303 -21.87 15.19 24.14
CA ARG A 303 -21.83 16.06 22.95
C ARG A 303 -22.84 17.21 23.03
N ILE A 304 -24.07 16.96 23.52
CA ILE A 304 -25.10 17.99 23.74
C ILE A 304 -24.59 19.07 24.69
N PHE A 305 -23.91 18.69 25.78
CA PHE A 305 -23.31 19.63 26.71
C PHE A 305 -22.02 20.29 26.21
N ARG A 306 -21.56 19.93 25.00
CA ARG A 306 -20.32 20.44 24.38
C ARG A 306 -19.09 20.25 25.28
N PHE A 307 -19.07 19.17 26.05
CA PHE A 307 -17.91 18.85 26.87
C PHE A 307 -16.75 18.38 25.96
N PRO A 308 -15.50 18.83 26.21
CA PRO A 308 -14.36 18.38 25.43
C PRO A 308 -14.17 16.86 25.54
N ILE A 309 -14.03 16.17 24.40
CA ILE A 309 -13.68 14.75 24.36
C ILE A 309 -12.16 14.58 24.48
N HIS A 310 -11.40 15.49 23.89
CA HIS A 310 -9.95 15.49 23.93
C HIS A 310 -9.45 16.79 24.52
N ASP A 311 -8.37 16.71 25.30
CA ASP A 311 -7.62 17.87 25.74
C ASP A 311 -6.13 17.56 25.75
N ARG A 312 -5.31 18.60 25.69
CA ARG A 312 -3.87 18.48 25.63
C ARG A 312 -3.17 19.78 25.97
N PHE A 313 -1.95 19.63 26.47
CA PHE A 313 -1.08 20.75 26.75
C PHE A 313 0.38 20.34 26.50
N PRO A 314 1.20 21.20 25.86
CA PRO A 314 0.84 22.49 25.25
C PRO A 314 0.04 22.33 23.95
N SER A 315 -0.54 23.40 23.40
CA SER A 315 -1.29 23.32 22.13
C SER A 315 -0.39 22.98 20.93
N VAL A 316 -0.91 22.17 20.00
CA VAL A 316 -0.28 21.91 18.70
C VAL A 316 -0.93 22.79 17.63
N MET A 317 -0.12 23.56 16.92
CA MET A 317 -0.52 24.35 15.74
C MET A 317 -0.14 23.58 14.47
N HIS A 318 -1.12 23.35 13.61
CA HIS A 318 -0.91 22.68 12.33
C HIS A 318 -0.38 23.67 11.29
N LEU A 319 0.72 23.30 10.65
CA LEU A 319 1.41 24.06 9.63
C LEU A 319 1.21 23.38 8.28
N ALA A 320 0.61 24.11 7.35
CA ALA A 320 0.41 23.59 6.01
C ALA A 320 1.69 23.63 5.17
N VAL A 321 1.81 22.67 4.27
CA VAL A 321 2.88 22.58 3.23
C VAL A 321 2.40 23.23 1.92
N HIS A 322 1.34 24.05 1.96
CA HIS A 322 0.87 24.76 0.78
C HIS A 322 1.56 26.11 0.62
N LEU A 323 1.51 26.63 -0.61
CA LEU A 323 2.13 27.87 -1.05
C LEU A 323 1.92 29.01 -0.04
N GLU A 324 0.69 29.36 0.33
CA GLU A 324 0.45 30.55 1.17
C GLU A 324 1.16 30.52 2.55
N ASN A 325 1.15 29.41 3.29
CA ASN A 325 1.79 29.36 4.60
C ASN A 325 3.32 29.31 4.50
N VAL A 326 3.83 28.58 3.50
CA VAL A 326 5.28 28.48 3.25
C VAL A 326 5.81 29.83 2.76
N MET A 327 5.06 30.52 1.90
CA MET A 327 5.38 31.88 1.46
C MET A 327 5.36 32.88 2.62
N ALA A 328 4.38 32.80 3.53
CA ALA A 328 4.36 33.64 4.72
C ALA A 328 5.56 33.39 5.66
N PHE A 329 6.07 32.15 5.72
CA PHE A 329 7.31 31.85 6.42
C PHE A 329 8.52 32.45 5.70
N PHE A 330 8.58 32.38 4.37
CA PHE A 330 9.64 33.02 3.59
C PHE A 330 9.66 34.53 3.76
N GLU A 331 8.49 35.18 3.67
CA GLU A 331 8.33 36.62 3.92
C GLU A 331 8.82 36.98 5.33
N LEU A 332 8.46 36.17 6.33
CA LEU A 332 8.93 36.36 7.70
C LEU A 332 10.46 36.28 7.78
N CYS A 333 11.08 35.28 7.15
CA CYS A 333 12.53 35.12 7.10
C CYS A 333 13.23 36.25 6.32
N GLN A 334 12.53 36.96 5.42
CA GLN A 334 13.09 38.12 4.73
C GLN A 334 13.15 39.36 5.63
N VAL A 335 12.16 39.54 6.52
CA VAL A 335 11.98 40.77 7.31
C VAL A 335 12.41 40.68 8.77
N ASP A 336 12.54 39.47 9.33
CA ASP A 336 12.91 39.26 10.74
C ASP A 336 14.13 38.33 10.85
N ASP A 337 15.27 38.88 11.30
CA ASP A 337 16.51 38.13 11.46
C ASP A 337 16.39 36.98 12.47
N PHE A 338 15.52 37.11 13.49
CA PHE A 338 15.30 36.02 14.42
C PHE A 338 14.59 34.83 13.73
N ALA A 339 13.68 35.10 12.80
CA ALA A 339 13.00 34.04 12.06
C ALA A 339 13.95 33.21 11.18
N LYS A 340 15.04 33.82 10.68
CA LYS A 340 16.08 33.12 9.92
C LYS A 340 16.76 32.01 10.73
N THR A 341 16.75 32.12 12.06
CA THR A 341 17.32 31.10 12.94
C THR A 341 16.41 29.90 13.16
N LEU A 342 15.15 29.94 12.70
CA LEU A 342 14.13 28.93 13.02
C LEU A 342 13.92 27.95 11.87
N LEU A 343 13.58 26.72 12.25
CA LEU A 343 12.89 25.77 11.38
C LEU A 343 11.41 26.12 11.29
N TYR A 344 10.75 25.70 10.22
CA TYR A 344 9.33 25.98 10.03
C TYR A 344 8.46 25.47 11.19
N VAL A 345 8.77 24.28 11.72
CA VAL A 345 8.09 23.67 12.89
C VAL A 345 8.29 24.44 14.20
N GLU A 346 9.31 25.28 14.31
CA GLU A 346 9.62 26.06 15.51
C GLU A 346 8.91 27.42 15.53
N VAL A 347 8.47 27.91 14.37
CA VAL A 347 7.81 29.22 14.21
C VAL A 347 6.64 29.41 15.18
N PRO A 348 5.73 28.43 15.38
CA PRO A 348 4.60 28.61 16.29
C PRO A 348 4.99 28.88 17.73
N ALA A 349 6.19 28.51 18.19
CA ALA A 349 6.63 28.80 19.55
C ALA A 349 6.94 30.30 19.76
N TYR A 350 7.21 31.05 18.69
CA TYR A 350 7.64 32.46 18.76
C TYR A 350 6.70 33.43 18.05
N TYR A 351 5.92 32.92 17.08
CA TYR A 351 4.99 33.70 16.28
C TYR A 351 3.56 33.15 16.37
N VAL A 352 2.59 34.03 16.13
CA VAL A 352 1.16 33.70 16.04
C VAL A 352 0.71 33.92 14.61
N TRP A 353 -0.03 32.97 14.06
CA TRP A 353 -0.69 33.15 12.76
C TRP A 353 -1.91 34.04 12.89
N LYS A 354 -1.89 35.19 12.21
CA LYS A 354 -2.98 36.16 12.18
C LYS A 354 -3.03 36.85 10.83
N ASN A 355 -4.22 36.99 10.24
CA ASN A 355 -4.42 37.69 8.97
C ASN A 355 -3.49 37.18 7.84
N ASN A 356 -3.33 35.85 7.75
CA ASN A 356 -2.44 35.16 6.81
C ASN A 356 -0.95 35.52 6.91
N ARG A 357 -0.49 35.96 8.09
CA ARG A 357 0.91 36.29 8.38
C ARG A 357 1.32 35.83 9.77
N PHE A 358 2.63 35.78 10.00
CA PHE A 358 3.22 35.47 11.29
C PHE A 358 3.60 36.75 12.04
N ASP A 359 2.95 37.00 13.17
CA ASP A 359 3.26 38.13 14.06
C ASP A 359 4.02 37.64 15.30
N ARG A 360 4.98 38.43 15.80
CA ARG A 360 5.70 38.10 17.05
C ARG A 360 4.73 37.91 18.22
N ARG A 361 4.98 36.89 19.03
CA ARG A 361 4.22 36.65 20.26
C ARG A 361 4.40 37.77 21.27
N LYS A 362 3.27 38.22 21.84
CA LYS A 362 3.24 39.20 22.93
C LYS A 362 3.34 38.58 24.33
N LYS A 363 3.10 37.27 24.45
CA LYS A 363 3.14 36.47 25.69
C LYS A 363 4.22 35.38 25.57
N GLY A 364 4.71 34.89 26.72
CA GLY A 364 5.77 33.88 26.79
C GLY A 364 7.02 34.37 27.52
N LYS A 365 8.01 33.50 27.64
CA LYS A 365 9.33 33.80 28.23
C LYS A 365 10.16 34.63 27.26
N VAL A 366 10.84 35.67 27.76
CA VAL A 366 11.75 36.47 26.94
C VAL A 366 12.92 35.60 26.46
N VAL A 367 13.26 35.71 25.18
CA VAL A 367 14.40 34.99 24.60
C VAL A 367 15.66 35.81 24.83
N SER A 368 16.65 35.23 25.53
CA SER A 368 17.93 35.90 25.77
C SER A 368 18.63 36.21 24.45
N GLY A 369 19.20 37.40 24.33
CA GLY A 369 19.89 37.87 23.12
C GLY A 369 19.00 38.44 22.02
N TYR A 370 17.66 38.37 22.14
CA TYR A 370 16.74 38.87 21.11
C TYR A 370 15.67 39.81 21.70
N LEU A 371 15.86 41.12 21.52
CA LEU A 371 14.96 42.14 22.05
C LEU A 371 13.55 42.01 21.44
N GLY A 372 12.54 41.96 22.30
CA GLY A 372 11.13 41.88 21.90
C GLY A 372 10.68 40.49 21.40
N VAL A 373 11.54 39.47 21.49
CA VAL A 373 11.17 38.09 21.15
C VAL A 373 10.73 37.33 22.39
N LYS A 374 9.59 36.66 22.29
CA LYS A 374 9.04 35.82 23.37
C LYS A 374 8.74 34.42 22.86
N LYS A 375 9.06 33.43 23.70
CA LYS A 375 8.83 32.01 23.47
C LYS A 375 7.69 31.49 24.33
N ASP A 376 6.72 30.86 23.69
CA ASP A 376 5.63 30.12 24.30
C ASP A 376 5.84 28.61 24.10
N GLN A 377 4.98 27.77 24.70
CA GLN A 377 5.13 26.31 24.66
C GLN A 377 4.44 25.65 23.45
N VAL A 378 3.85 26.43 22.55
CA VAL A 378 3.11 25.94 21.38
C VAL A 378 4.03 25.12 20.48
N LEU A 379 3.58 23.92 20.10
CA LEU A 379 4.29 23.04 19.17
C LEU A 379 3.79 23.26 17.74
N GLY A 380 4.71 23.36 16.78
CA GLY A 380 4.37 23.31 15.36
C GLY A 380 4.37 21.87 14.85
N ARG A 381 3.33 21.50 14.10
CA ARG A 381 3.28 20.23 13.35
C ARG A 381 2.98 20.51 11.90
N VAL A 382 3.90 20.14 11.02
CA VAL A 382 3.62 20.12 9.58
C VAL A 382 2.70 18.93 9.26
N TYR A 383 1.67 19.13 8.45
CA TYR A 383 0.77 18.05 8.03
C TYR A 383 1.55 16.86 7.46
N THR A 384 1.04 15.66 7.70
CA THR A 384 1.59 14.45 7.10
C THR A 384 1.32 14.50 5.60
N VAL A 385 2.37 14.33 4.80
CA VAL A 385 2.26 14.22 3.34
C VAL A 385 2.55 12.77 2.99
N HIS A 386 1.66 12.14 2.23
CA HIS A 386 1.90 10.78 1.75
C HIS A 386 3.10 10.78 0.80
N PRO A 387 4.04 9.82 0.90
CA PRO A 387 5.21 9.81 0.04
C PRO A 387 4.92 9.67 -1.46
N GLY A 388 3.75 9.13 -1.82
CA GLY A 388 3.24 9.11 -3.20
C GLY A 388 2.98 10.50 -3.80
N ASN A 389 2.96 11.56 -2.99
CA ASN A 389 3.06 12.95 -3.44
C ASN A 389 4.52 13.42 -3.30
N THR A 390 5.38 12.94 -4.20
CA THR A 390 6.84 13.02 -4.13
C THR A 390 7.35 14.41 -3.80
N GLU A 391 7.04 15.43 -4.59
CA GLU A 391 7.61 16.77 -4.37
C GLU A 391 7.11 17.45 -3.09
N CYS A 392 5.84 17.26 -2.71
CA CYS A 392 5.34 17.82 -1.45
C CYS A 392 5.92 17.09 -0.24
N TYR A 393 6.19 15.79 -0.35
CA TYR A 393 6.83 15.00 0.69
C TYR A 393 8.27 15.47 0.93
N HIS A 394 9.05 15.65 -0.13
CA HIS A 394 10.41 16.14 -0.03
C HIS A 394 10.48 17.61 0.42
N LEU A 395 9.56 18.47 -0.05
CA LEU A 395 9.40 19.82 0.50
C LEU A 395 9.17 19.80 2.02
N ARG A 396 8.32 18.88 2.50
CA ARG A 396 8.10 18.70 3.94
C ARG A 396 9.40 18.31 4.65
N LEU A 397 10.22 17.40 4.11
CA LEU A 397 11.51 17.05 4.70
C LEU A 397 12.42 18.27 4.81
N LEU A 398 12.59 19.03 3.73
CA LEU A 398 13.43 20.23 3.73
C LEU A 398 12.96 21.28 4.75
N LEU A 399 11.65 21.44 4.97
CA LEU A 399 11.10 22.34 5.99
C LEU A 399 11.40 21.93 7.44
N HIS A 400 11.80 20.67 7.68
CA HIS A 400 12.26 20.19 8.98
C HIS A 400 13.79 20.33 9.16
N GLU A 401 14.53 20.51 8.07
CA GLU A 401 16.01 20.52 8.10
C GLU A 401 16.61 21.90 7.84
N ILE A 402 15.98 22.72 6.98
CA ILE A 402 16.52 24.01 6.55
C ILE A 402 15.96 25.15 7.40
N ARG A 403 16.87 25.90 8.03
CA ARG A 403 16.55 27.10 8.82
C ARG A 403 16.51 28.34 7.92
N GLY A 404 15.53 29.20 8.18
CA GLY A 404 15.46 30.53 7.56
C GLY A 404 15.36 30.62 6.04
N PRO A 405 14.73 29.68 5.31
CA PRO A 405 14.60 29.81 3.86
C PRO A 405 13.81 31.08 3.49
N THR A 406 14.24 31.79 2.45
CA THR A 406 13.57 33.01 1.94
C THR A 406 12.84 32.77 0.62
N SER A 407 12.94 31.57 0.05
CA SER A 407 12.26 31.16 -1.20
C SER A 407 12.32 29.63 -1.38
N PHE A 408 11.54 29.10 -2.32
CA PHE A 408 11.69 27.70 -2.74
C PHE A 408 13.05 27.40 -3.37
N SER A 409 13.66 28.38 -4.04
CA SER A 409 15.01 28.21 -4.58
C SER A 409 16.03 28.04 -3.47
N ALA A 410 15.88 28.80 -2.36
CA ALA A 410 16.75 28.65 -1.19
C ALA A 410 16.62 27.25 -0.57
N LEU A 411 15.41 26.69 -0.49
CA LEU A 411 15.21 25.31 -0.02
C LEU A 411 15.87 24.25 -0.91
N LYS A 412 16.01 24.52 -2.21
CA LYS A 412 16.66 23.62 -3.18
C LYS A 412 18.16 23.86 -3.31
N THR A 413 18.72 24.81 -2.57
CA THR A 413 20.15 25.13 -2.64
C THR A 413 20.90 24.34 -1.59
N VAL A 414 21.81 23.47 -2.01
CA VAL A 414 22.68 22.66 -1.15
C VAL A 414 24.11 22.92 -1.58
N ASP A 415 24.99 23.27 -0.64
CA ASP A 415 26.40 23.62 -0.90
C ASP A 415 26.61 24.63 -2.05
N GLY A 416 25.71 25.60 -2.17
CA GLY A 416 25.74 26.64 -3.21
C GLY A 416 25.17 26.21 -4.57
N VAL A 417 24.72 24.97 -4.73
CA VAL A 417 24.14 24.43 -5.97
C VAL A 417 22.62 24.36 -5.87
N ILE A 418 21.92 24.94 -6.85
CA ILE A 418 20.45 24.87 -6.92
C ILE A 418 20.03 23.59 -7.64
N HIS A 419 19.29 22.73 -6.93
CA HIS A 419 18.72 21.51 -7.49
C HIS A 419 17.38 21.75 -8.19
N THR A 420 17.07 20.89 -9.17
CA THR A 420 15.86 21.00 -9.99
C THR A 420 14.59 20.70 -9.20
N THR A 421 14.62 19.65 -8.37
CA THR A 421 13.48 19.17 -7.55
C THR A 421 13.80 19.21 -6.06
N PHE A 422 12.76 19.17 -5.21
CA PHE A 422 12.96 19.04 -3.76
C PHE A 422 13.56 17.68 -3.41
N GLN A 423 13.20 16.62 -4.14
CA GLN A 423 13.82 15.31 -3.98
C GLN A 423 15.33 15.34 -4.21
N ALA A 424 15.79 16.01 -5.28
CA ALA A 424 17.22 16.12 -5.57
C ALA A 424 17.98 16.89 -4.49
N ALA A 425 17.36 17.92 -3.89
CA ALA A 425 17.94 18.63 -2.75
C ALA A 425 18.00 17.73 -1.49
N CYS A 426 16.95 16.94 -1.20
CA CYS A 426 16.98 15.98 -0.10
C CYS A 426 18.08 14.92 -0.28
N ARG A 427 18.30 14.45 -1.52
CA ARG A 427 19.37 13.51 -1.85
C ARG A 427 20.75 14.13 -1.58
N ALA A 428 20.97 15.36 -2.04
CA ALA A 428 22.22 16.07 -1.82
C ALA A 428 22.51 16.30 -0.33
N LEU A 429 21.46 16.47 0.49
CA LEU A 429 21.57 16.58 1.95
C LEU A 429 21.71 15.24 2.68
N GLY A 430 21.67 14.10 1.98
CA GLY A 430 21.72 12.78 2.59
C GLY A 430 20.49 12.43 3.43
N LEU A 431 19.33 13.01 3.13
CA LEU A 431 18.07 12.78 3.87
C LEU A 431 17.30 11.55 3.37
N LEU A 432 17.78 10.89 2.31
CA LEU A 432 17.17 9.70 1.71
C LEU A 432 18.01 8.47 2.09
N GLU A 433 17.36 7.34 2.36
CA GLU A 433 18.05 6.06 2.55
C GLU A 433 18.75 5.65 1.26
N ASP A 434 19.94 5.05 1.38
CA ASP A 434 20.68 4.54 0.22
C ASP A 434 20.12 3.21 -0.27
N ASP A 435 20.38 2.89 -1.54
CA ASP A 435 19.92 1.65 -2.15
C ASP A 435 20.77 0.43 -1.73
N ALA A 436 21.70 0.56 -0.77
CA ALA A 436 22.64 -0.51 -0.41
C ALA A 436 21.94 -1.77 0.11
N ASN A 437 20.80 -1.59 0.79
CA ASN A 437 19.95 -2.70 1.21
C ASN A 437 19.25 -3.37 0.02
N TRP A 438 18.82 -2.58 -0.98
CA TRP A 438 18.18 -3.08 -2.20
C TRP A 438 19.14 -3.87 -3.07
N TYR A 439 20.40 -3.43 -3.19
CA TYR A 439 21.44 -4.22 -3.86
C TYR A 439 21.66 -5.57 -3.18
N ARG A 440 21.78 -5.60 -1.85
CA ARG A 440 21.95 -6.87 -1.10
C ARG A 440 20.74 -7.79 -1.25
N THR A 441 19.54 -7.24 -1.16
CA THR A 441 18.29 -8.01 -1.33
C THR A 441 18.17 -8.60 -2.73
N LEU A 442 18.51 -7.86 -3.79
CA LEU A 442 18.50 -8.37 -5.16
C LEU A 442 19.67 -9.33 -5.43
N ASP A 443 20.86 -9.09 -4.88
CA ASP A 443 21.99 -10.02 -4.97
C ASP A 443 21.63 -11.39 -4.35
N GLU A 444 20.93 -11.42 -3.21
CA GLU A 444 20.43 -12.66 -2.58
C GLU A 444 19.33 -13.32 -3.42
N ALA A 445 18.31 -12.57 -3.83
CA ALA A 445 17.18 -13.09 -4.60
C ALA A 445 17.63 -13.66 -5.97
N CYS A 446 18.61 -13.05 -6.63
CA CYS A 446 19.16 -13.55 -7.89
C CYS A 446 19.89 -14.91 -7.73
N ILE A 447 20.25 -15.32 -6.52
CA ILE A 447 20.88 -16.62 -6.24
C ILE A 447 19.83 -17.68 -5.90
N SER A 448 18.76 -17.31 -5.20
CA SER A 448 17.79 -18.25 -4.61
C SER A 448 16.46 -18.38 -5.35
N ASP A 449 16.07 -17.40 -6.16
CA ASP A 449 14.70 -17.28 -6.65
C ASP A 449 14.59 -17.30 -8.18
N SER A 450 13.36 -17.53 -8.67
CA SER A 450 13.06 -17.53 -10.10
C SER A 450 12.84 -16.12 -10.64
N PRO A 451 13.07 -15.87 -11.96
CA PRO A 451 12.88 -14.55 -12.57
C PRO A 451 11.51 -13.92 -12.30
N TYR A 452 10.44 -14.72 -12.33
CA TYR A 452 9.08 -14.28 -11.94
C TYR A 452 9.02 -13.72 -10.50
N LYS A 453 9.65 -14.41 -9.54
CA LYS A 453 9.69 -13.97 -8.13
C LYS A 453 10.53 -12.72 -7.95
N ILE A 454 11.60 -12.60 -8.73
CA ILE A 454 12.47 -11.43 -8.71
C ILE A 454 11.76 -10.22 -9.37
N HIS A 455 10.92 -10.41 -10.40
CA HIS A 455 10.07 -9.36 -10.95
C HIS A 455 9.05 -8.84 -9.92
N GLU A 456 8.39 -9.75 -9.20
CA GLU A 456 7.45 -9.41 -8.12
C GLU A 456 8.16 -8.60 -7.02
N LEU A 457 9.35 -9.04 -6.60
CA LEU A 457 10.18 -8.33 -5.63
C LEU A 457 10.59 -6.94 -6.12
N PHE A 458 11.07 -6.82 -7.35
CA PHE A 458 11.47 -5.53 -7.91
C PHE A 458 10.27 -4.59 -8.07
N ALA A 459 9.10 -5.09 -8.49
CA ALA A 459 7.86 -4.31 -8.52
C ALA A 459 7.42 -3.86 -7.12
N ILE A 460 7.52 -4.73 -6.10
CA ILE A 460 7.27 -4.36 -4.70
C ILE A 460 8.22 -3.24 -4.27
N MET A 461 9.50 -3.35 -4.63
CA MET A 461 10.50 -2.33 -4.33
C MET A 461 10.16 -1.00 -5.01
N LEU A 462 9.74 -1.00 -6.27
CA LEU A 462 9.34 0.23 -6.97
C LEU A 462 8.07 0.87 -6.36
N VAL A 463 7.07 0.05 -6.05
CA VAL A 463 5.74 0.53 -5.65
C VAL A 463 5.69 0.91 -4.17
N PHE A 464 6.32 0.12 -3.31
CA PHE A 464 6.18 0.22 -1.85
C PHE A 464 7.47 0.61 -1.13
N CYS A 465 8.63 0.50 -1.79
CA CYS A 465 9.90 0.92 -1.21
C CYS A 465 10.37 2.24 -1.86
N HIS A 466 11.01 3.09 -1.07
CA HIS A 466 11.64 4.29 -1.61
C HIS A 466 12.99 3.90 -2.20
N VAL A 467 12.99 3.53 -3.48
CA VAL A 467 14.21 3.28 -4.27
C VAL A 467 14.75 4.63 -4.77
N ASP A 468 16.03 4.90 -4.53
CA ASP A 468 16.67 6.17 -4.86
C ASP A 468 16.98 6.30 -6.37
N ASP A 469 17.48 5.23 -7.00
CA ASP A 469 17.82 5.18 -8.43
C ASP A 469 17.35 3.88 -9.11
N PRO A 470 16.04 3.78 -9.43
CA PRO A 470 15.49 2.60 -10.11
C PRO A 470 16.17 2.23 -11.44
N PRO A 471 16.52 3.18 -12.34
CA PRO A 471 17.27 2.88 -13.55
C PRO A 471 18.60 2.16 -13.32
N LYS A 472 19.34 2.56 -12.28
CA LYS A 472 20.62 1.95 -11.96
C LYS A 472 20.47 0.51 -11.44
N LEU A 473 19.45 0.22 -10.65
CA LEU A 473 19.12 -1.15 -10.24
C LEU A 473 18.70 -2.01 -11.44
N TRP A 474 17.83 -1.49 -12.30
CA TRP A 474 17.45 -2.19 -13.54
C TRP A 474 18.67 -2.55 -14.38
N GLU A 475 19.57 -1.59 -14.63
CA GLU A 475 20.72 -1.82 -15.49
C GLU A 475 21.67 -2.90 -14.93
N LYS A 476 21.84 -2.95 -13.60
CA LYS A 476 22.67 -3.97 -12.93
C LYS A 476 22.03 -5.37 -13.04
N TYR A 477 20.71 -5.49 -12.88
CA TYR A 477 20.05 -6.80 -12.70
C TYR A 477 19.22 -7.29 -13.90
N ARG A 478 19.05 -6.50 -14.97
CA ARG A 478 18.22 -6.85 -16.15
C ARG A 478 18.54 -8.22 -16.77
N ASN A 479 19.78 -8.69 -16.64
CA ASN A 479 20.18 -10.00 -17.14
C ASN A 479 19.60 -11.17 -16.35
N TYR A 480 19.43 -11.00 -15.03
CA TYR A 480 18.80 -11.97 -14.15
C TYR A 480 17.29 -11.93 -14.27
N PHE A 481 16.71 -10.73 -14.39
CA PHE A 481 15.29 -10.54 -14.62
C PHE A 481 14.82 -11.23 -15.92
N SER A 482 15.64 -11.19 -16.97
CA SER A 482 15.28 -11.76 -18.28
C SER A 482 15.72 -13.20 -18.51
N GLU A 483 16.20 -13.92 -17.48
CA GLU A 483 16.80 -15.25 -17.66
C GLU A 483 15.82 -16.30 -18.20
N ASP A 484 14.57 -16.28 -17.74
CA ASP A 484 13.51 -17.19 -18.21
C ASP A 484 13.16 -16.95 -19.68
N ILE A 485 13.07 -15.68 -20.08
CA ILE A 485 12.84 -15.27 -21.47
C ILE A 485 14.02 -15.69 -22.35
N LYS A 486 15.26 -15.54 -21.88
CA LYS A 486 16.46 -16.00 -22.61
C LYS A 486 16.42 -17.51 -22.83
N ARG A 487 16.13 -18.29 -21.79
CA ARG A 487 16.04 -19.76 -21.89
C ARG A 487 14.90 -20.21 -22.81
N GLU A 488 13.79 -19.47 -22.86
CA GLU A 488 12.70 -19.71 -23.81
C GLU A 488 13.19 -19.55 -25.26
N VAL A 489 13.91 -18.45 -25.55
CA VAL A 489 14.48 -18.19 -26.88
C VAL A 489 15.50 -19.27 -27.28
N GLU A 490 16.39 -19.68 -26.37
CA GLU A 490 17.37 -20.75 -26.63
C GLU A 490 16.70 -22.09 -26.91
N ARG A 491 15.70 -22.47 -26.10
CA ARG A 491 14.94 -23.71 -26.28
C ARG A 491 14.23 -23.75 -27.64
N ASP A 492 13.77 -22.60 -28.11
CA ASP A 492 13.06 -22.47 -29.37
C ASP A 492 14.00 -22.26 -30.57
N GLY A 493 15.31 -22.38 -30.37
CA GLY A 493 16.33 -22.32 -31.43
C GLY A 493 16.65 -20.91 -31.92
N GLY A 494 16.22 -19.88 -31.20
CA GLY A 494 16.52 -18.48 -31.51
C GLY A 494 17.91 -18.06 -31.04
N ASN A 495 18.52 -17.10 -31.74
CA ASN A 495 19.80 -16.51 -31.33
C ASN A 495 19.56 -15.39 -30.30
N VAL A 496 19.93 -15.65 -29.04
CA VAL A 496 19.77 -14.71 -27.91
C VAL A 496 20.49 -13.38 -28.13
N GLU A 497 21.68 -13.42 -28.73
CA GLU A 497 22.54 -12.24 -28.89
C GLU A 497 21.91 -11.22 -29.84
N LEU A 498 21.22 -11.70 -30.89
CA LEU A 498 20.50 -10.87 -31.85
C LEU A 498 19.14 -10.36 -31.34
N LEU A 499 18.67 -10.85 -30.18
CA LEU A 499 17.33 -10.59 -29.65
C LEU A 499 17.35 -9.89 -28.27
N LEU A 500 18.50 -9.43 -27.78
CA LEU A 500 18.61 -8.82 -26.43
C LEU A 500 17.65 -7.65 -26.20
N ASP A 501 17.49 -6.75 -27.17
CA ASP A 501 16.55 -5.61 -27.04
C ASP A 501 15.10 -6.08 -26.93
N VAL A 502 14.74 -7.13 -27.67
CA VAL A 502 13.41 -7.76 -27.62
C VAL A 502 13.18 -8.42 -26.27
N ILE A 503 14.19 -9.12 -25.76
CA ILE A 503 14.18 -9.83 -24.47
C ILE A 503 14.02 -8.85 -23.31
N TYR A 504 14.79 -7.77 -23.29
CA TYR A 504 14.68 -6.75 -22.24
C TYR A 504 13.36 -5.98 -22.31
N ASN A 505 12.88 -5.66 -23.52
CA ASN A 505 11.58 -5.03 -23.68
C ASN A 505 10.44 -5.92 -23.18
N LYS A 506 10.48 -7.23 -23.47
CA LYS A 506 9.50 -8.21 -22.94
C LYS A 506 9.54 -8.29 -21.41
N CYS A 507 10.73 -8.29 -20.83
CA CYS A 507 10.91 -8.23 -19.37
C CYS A 507 10.31 -6.94 -18.78
N LEU A 508 10.52 -5.78 -19.41
CA LEU A 508 9.91 -4.51 -19.00
C LEU A 508 8.38 -4.51 -19.12
N ILE A 509 7.81 -5.18 -20.14
CA ILE A 509 6.34 -5.34 -20.26
C ILE A 509 5.80 -6.13 -19.06
N LEU A 510 6.40 -7.29 -18.75
CA LEU A 510 5.97 -8.12 -17.62
C LEU A 510 6.09 -7.36 -16.30
N LEU A 511 7.19 -6.62 -16.11
CA LEU A 511 7.39 -5.80 -14.93
C LEU A 511 6.36 -4.65 -14.86
N GLU A 512 6.08 -3.98 -15.98
CA GLU A 512 5.10 -2.91 -16.05
C GLU A 512 3.68 -3.42 -15.77
N ASP A 513 3.32 -4.61 -16.25
CA ASP A 513 2.02 -5.23 -15.96
C ASP A 513 1.85 -5.49 -14.46
N ILE A 514 2.89 -5.99 -13.78
CA ILE A 514 2.89 -6.17 -12.32
C ILE A 514 2.76 -4.80 -11.64
N VAL A 515 3.54 -3.79 -12.02
CA VAL A 515 3.51 -2.45 -11.42
C VAL A 515 2.15 -1.76 -11.63
N ILE A 516 1.57 -1.86 -12.82
CA ILE A 516 0.22 -1.35 -13.13
C ILE A 516 -0.82 -2.07 -12.28
N SER A 517 -0.75 -3.41 -12.18
CA SER A 517 -1.70 -4.18 -11.37
C SER A 517 -1.65 -3.80 -9.88
N MET A 518 -0.47 -3.45 -9.37
CA MET A 518 -0.27 -3.10 -7.97
C MET A 518 -0.59 -1.64 -7.64
N SER A 519 -0.38 -0.72 -8.59
CA SER A 519 -0.36 0.72 -8.28
C SER A 519 -1.10 1.62 -9.27
N GLY A 520 -1.53 1.08 -10.42
CA GLY A 520 -2.11 1.84 -11.52
C GLY A 520 -1.13 2.77 -12.24
N LYS A 521 0.16 2.71 -11.90
CA LYS A 521 1.24 3.56 -12.43
C LYS A 521 2.07 2.84 -13.48
N THR A 522 2.66 3.59 -14.40
CA THR A 522 3.59 3.05 -15.43
C THR A 522 5.04 3.08 -14.94
N LEU A 523 5.93 2.32 -15.58
CA LEU A 523 7.36 2.32 -15.20
C LEU A 523 8.01 3.71 -15.36
N LEU A 524 7.53 4.51 -16.31
CA LEU A 524 7.97 5.89 -16.53
C LEU A 524 7.80 6.77 -15.29
N GLN A 525 6.75 6.53 -14.50
CA GLN A 525 6.48 7.30 -13.29
C GLN A 525 7.44 6.98 -12.13
N PHE A 526 8.24 5.91 -12.28
CA PHE A 526 9.34 5.54 -11.40
C PHE A 526 10.72 5.84 -12.01
N GLY A 527 10.77 6.59 -13.12
CA GLY A 527 12.01 7.00 -13.78
C GLY A 527 12.63 5.96 -14.71
N LEU A 528 11.97 4.82 -14.93
CA LEU A 528 12.40 3.78 -15.88
C LEU A 528 11.90 4.08 -17.30
N HIS A 529 12.47 3.38 -18.29
CA HIS A 529 12.03 3.49 -19.67
C HIS A 529 10.66 2.82 -19.85
N SER A 530 9.75 3.46 -20.59
CA SER A 530 8.48 2.83 -20.98
C SER A 530 8.74 1.67 -21.94
N PRO A 531 8.16 0.48 -21.70
CA PRO A 531 8.24 -0.62 -22.65
C PRO A 531 7.48 -0.29 -23.94
N ILE A 532 7.96 -0.82 -25.05
CA ILE A 532 7.33 -0.74 -26.37
C ILE A 532 6.33 -1.88 -26.49
N ARG A 533 5.03 -1.56 -26.36
CA ARG A 533 3.90 -2.51 -26.47
C ARG A 533 3.36 -2.57 -27.91
N ASP A 534 4.21 -2.89 -28.87
CA ASP A 534 3.82 -3.17 -30.26
C ASP A 534 3.39 -4.66 -30.39
N GLU A 535 2.46 -5.00 -31.28
CA GLU A 535 1.94 -6.38 -31.48
C GLU A 535 3.08 -7.41 -31.69
N ARG A 536 4.20 -6.95 -32.25
CA ARG A 536 5.44 -7.74 -32.44
C ARG A 536 6.09 -8.24 -31.14
N PHE A 537 5.77 -7.62 -30.00
CA PHE A 537 6.35 -7.91 -28.69
C PHE A 537 5.34 -8.51 -27.69
N ILE A 538 4.06 -8.62 -28.08
CA ILE A 538 2.96 -9.04 -27.19
C ILE A 538 2.64 -10.54 -27.32
N VAL A 539 3.00 -11.21 -28.42
CA VAL A 539 2.52 -12.59 -28.65
C VAL A 539 3.61 -13.64 -28.40
N THR A 540 3.39 -14.46 -27.36
CA THR A 540 3.96 -15.80 -27.16
C THR A 540 3.50 -16.76 -28.26
N ASN A 541 3.82 -16.50 -29.53
CA ASN A 541 3.55 -17.45 -30.61
C ASN A 541 4.86 -18.09 -31.05
N ARG A 542 5.16 -19.25 -30.45
CA ARG A 542 6.31 -20.10 -30.77
C ARG A 542 6.44 -20.34 -32.28
N GLN A 543 5.33 -20.46 -32.99
CA GLN A 543 5.32 -20.66 -34.43
C GLN A 543 5.65 -19.38 -35.21
N TYR A 544 5.22 -18.21 -34.74
CA TYR A 544 5.57 -16.92 -35.36
C TYR A 544 7.07 -16.62 -35.27
N LEU A 545 7.65 -16.79 -34.07
CA LEU A 545 9.09 -16.60 -33.86
C LEU A 545 9.91 -17.58 -34.69
N ARG A 546 9.45 -18.84 -34.81
CA ARG A 546 10.07 -19.85 -35.66
C ARG A 546 10.08 -19.45 -37.14
N GLU A 547 8.99 -18.88 -37.66
CA GLU A 547 8.91 -18.44 -39.07
C GLU A 547 9.76 -17.19 -39.37
N LEU A 548 10.21 -16.46 -38.34
CA LEU A 548 11.09 -15.30 -38.48
C LEU A 548 12.57 -15.58 -38.16
N ALA A 549 12.89 -16.73 -37.53
CA ALA A 549 14.22 -17.07 -37.04
C ALA A 549 15.14 -17.74 -38.07
N TYR A 550 14.83 -17.66 -39.36
CA TYR A 550 15.68 -18.25 -40.41
C TYR A 550 17.02 -17.51 -40.57
N ASP A 551 18.09 -18.27 -40.82
CA ASP A 551 19.40 -17.70 -41.17
C ASP A 551 19.35 -17.05 -42.57
N THR A 552 19.06 -15.75 -42.56
CA THR A 552 18.96 -14.94 -43.77
C THR A 552 20.24 -14.90 -44.59
N VAL A 553 21.42 -15.04 -43.97
CA VAL A 553 22.72 -15.01 -44.67
C VAL A 553 22.90 -16.32 -45.44
N TYR A 554 22.65 -17.45 -44.77
CA TYR A 554 22.65 -18.76 -45.42
C TYR A 554 21.62 -18.86 -46.54
N LEU A 555 20.37 -18.44 -46.30
CA LEU A 555 19.31 -18.49 -47.31
C LEU A 555 19.60 -17.59 -48.50
N THR A 556 20.17 -16.40 -48.30
CA THR A 556 20.59 -15.52 -49.39
C THR A 556 21.64 -16.21 -50.26
N LYS A 557 22.61 -16.88 -49.64
CA LYS A 557 23.62 -17.68 -50.37
C LYS A 557 22.98 -18.81 -51.18
N VAL A 558 22.05 -19.57 -50.59
CA VAL A 558 21.29 -20.63 -51.28
C VAL A 558 20.56 -20.09 -52.51
N VAL A 559 19.94 -18.91 -52.40
CA VAL A 559 19.23 -18.27 -53.52
C VAL A 559 20.20 -17.88 -54.64
N THR A 560 21.28 -17.17 -54.31
CA THR A 560 22.28 -16.72 -55.30
C THR A 560 22.90 -17.88 -56.07
N GLU A 561 23.16 -19.01 -55.42
CA GLU A 561 23.79 -20.18 -56.05
C GLU A 561 22.81 -21.03 -56.89
N ASN A 562 21.52 -21.02 -56.58
CA ASN A 562 20.56 -21.98 -57.18
C ASN A 562 19.55 -21.36 -58.15
N VAL A 563 19.28 -20.05 -58.11
CA VAL A 563 18.47 -19.36 -59.14
C VAL A 563 19.04 -19.55 -60.56
N PRO A 564 20.37 -19.51 -60.80
CA PRO A 564 20.93 -19.74 -62.13
C PRO A 564 20.73 -21.17 -62.66
N LYS A 565 20.39 -22.14 -61.79
CA LYS A 565 20.21 -23.55 -62.15
C LYS A 565 18.79 -23.89 -62.59
N LEU A 566 17.86 -22.94 -62.53
CA LEU A 566 16.49 -23.12 -63.01
C LEU A 566 16.49 -23.28 -64.53
N ASN A 567 15.72 -24.26 -65.03
CA ASN A 567 15.45 -24.34 -66.46
C ASN A 567 14.46 -23.22 -66.88
N LEU A 568 14.28 -23.05 -68.20
CA LEU A 568 13.47 -21.95 -68.75
C LEU A 568 12.03 -21.93 -68.20
N GLU A 569 11.39 -23.09 -68.10
CA GLU A 569 10.00 -23.20 -67.64
C GLU A 569 9.88 -22.97 -66.12
N GLN A 570 10.81 -23.53 -65.34
CA GLN A 570 10.88 -23.28 -63.89
C GLN A 570 11.16 -21.81 -63.57
N LYS A 571 12.00 -21.15 -64.37
CA LYS A 571 12.31 -19.73 -64.21
C LYS A 571 11.11 -18.83 -64.49
N LYS A 572 10.34 -19.12 -65.55
CA LYS A 572 9.08 -18.41 -65.82
C LYS A 572 8.12 -18.50 -64.63
N VAL A 573 7.93 -19.70 -64.07
CA VAL A 573 7.08 -19.90 -62.88
C VAL A 573 7.62 -19.17 -61.66
N TYR A 574 8.94 -19.23 -61.43
CA TYR A 574 9.61 -18.53 -60.33
C TYR A 574 9.38 -17.02 -60.39
N ASP A 575 9.63 -16.42 -61.56
CA ASP A 575 9.52 -14.98 -61.77
C ASP A 575 8.07 -14.50 -61.66
N GLU A 576 7.10 -15.25 -62.23
CA GLU A 576 5.68 -14.93 -62.16
C GLU A 576 5.16 -14.92 -60.72
N ILE A 577 5.48 -15.95 -59.94
CA ILE A 577 5.06 -16.04 -58.53
C ILE A 577 5.73 -14.95 -57.69
N LEU A 578 7.02 -14.66 -57.92
CA LEU A 578 7.72 -13.60 -57.19
C LEU A 578 7.15 -12.21 -57.50
N ASN A 579 6.85 -11.93 -58.77
CA ASN A 579 6.18 -10.68 -59.17
C ASN A 579 4.79 -10.56 -58.54
N SER A 580 4.05 -11.66 -58.43
CA SER A 580 2.76 -11.72 -57.77
C SER A 580 2.85 -11.40 -56.28
N ILE A 581 3.88 -11.90 -55.59
CA ILE A 581 4.17 -11.59 -54.17
C ILE A 581 4.53 -10.13 -54.00
N ILE A 582 5.41 -9.59 -54.86
CA ILE A 582 5.85 -8.19 -54.80
C ILE A 582 4.67 -7.24 -55.04
N SER A 583 3.76 -7.60 -55.94
CA SER A 583 2.56 -6.82 -56.25
C SER A 583 1.38 -7.08 -55.32
N ASP A 584 1.51 -7.98 -54.34
CA ASP A 584 0.47 -8.40 -53.39
C ASP A 584 -0.86 -8.75 -54.08
N SER A 585 -0.77 -9.39 -55.26
CA SER A 585 -1.92 -9.54 -56.16
C SER A 585 -2.95 -10.57 -55.68
N GLY A 586 -2.55 -11.46 -54.75
CA GLY A 586 -3.43 -12.42 -54.07
C GLY A 586 -3.96 -13.53 -54.98
N GLN A 587 -3.09 -14.14 -55.80
CA GLN A 587 -3.46 -15.15 -56.80
C GLN A 587 -3.34 -16.60 -56.30
N LEU A 588 -4.14 -17.50 -56.90
CA LEU A 588 -4.09 -18.94 -56.71
C LEU A 588 -3.41 -19.59 -57.93
N TYR A 589 -2.33 -20.34 -57.68
CA TYR A 589 -1.57 -21.05 -58.71
C TYR A 589 -1.65 -22.56 -58.52
N PHE A 590 -1.69 -23.31 -59.62
CA PHE A 590 -1.50 -24.76 -59.62
C PHE A 590 -0.26 -25.13 -60.46
N LEU A 591 0.75 -25.70 -59.82
CA LEU A 591 1.95 -26.23 -60.45
C LEU A 591 1.74 -27.70 -60.82
N ASP A 592 1.33 -27.94 -62.07
CA ASP A 592 1.22 -29.28 -62.65
C ASP A 592 2.61 -29.79 -63.06
N ALA A 593 3.22 -30.62 -62.22
CA ALA A 593 4.57 -31.09 -62.40
C ALA A 593 4.66 -32.61 -62.16
N PRO A 594 4.89 -33.42 -63.22
CA PRO A 594 5.11 -34.86 -63.07
C PRO A 594 6.29 -35.17 -62.15
N GLY A 595 6.29 -36.37 -61.55
CA GLY A 595 7.41 -36.86 -60.76
C GLY A 595 8.76 -36.73 -61.49
N GLY A 596 9.78 -36.20 -60.80
CA GLY A 596 11.13 -36.04 -61.36
C GLY A 596 11.41 -34.75 -62.15
N THR A 597 10.43 -33.85 -62.31
CA THR A 597 10.59 -32.60 -63.08
C THR A 597 11.18 -31.40 -62.30
N GLY A 598 11.67 -31.65 -61.07
CA GLY A 598 12.28 -30.61 -60.24
C GLY A 598 11.27 -29.73 -59.47
N LYS A 599 10.01 -30.17 -59.32
CA LYS A 599 8.96 -29.52 -58.50
C LYS A 599 9.47 -29.07 -57.13
N THR A 600 10.05 -29.99 -56.37
CA THR A 600 10.57 -29.74 -55.03
C THR A 600 11.75 -28.76 -55.03
N PHE A 601 12.61 -28.79 -56.06
CA PHE A 601 13.72 -27.86 -56.21
C PHE A 601 13.22 -26.41 -56.38
N LEU A 602 12.21 -26.21 -57.24
CA LEU A 602 11.58 -24.90 -57.45
C LEU A 602 10.85 -24.39 -56.20
N ILE A 603 10.08 -25.24 -55.52
CA ILE A 603 9.36 -24.89 -54.27
C ILE A 603 10.34 -24.45 -53.18
N ASN A 604 11.42 -25.21 -52.96
CA ASN A 604 12.42 -24.89 -51.94
C ASN A 604 13.13 -23.56 -52.22
N LEU A 605 13.36 -23.25 -53.50
CA LEU A 605 14.01 -21.99 -53.90
C LEU A 605 13.09 -20.77 -53.70
N LEU A 606 11.79 -20.92 -53.95
CA LEU A 606 10.79 -19.88 -53.64
C LEU A 606 10.72 -19.61 -52.12
N LEU A 607 10.68 -20.67 -51.30
CA LEU A 607 10.69 -20.54 -49.83
C LEU A 607 11.97 -19.84 -49.35
N ALA A 608 13.14 -20.24 -49.87
CA ALA A 608 14.42 -19.64 -49.49
C ALA A 608 14.48 -18.15 -49.84
N LYS A 609 13.99 -17.76 -51.03
CA LYS A 609 13.97 -16.36 -51.48
C LYS A 609 13.09 -15.47 -50.61
N ILE A 610 11.91 -15.93 -50.25
CA ILE A 610 10.95 -15.13 -49.48
C ILE A 610 11.41 -15.01 -48.03
N ARG A 611 11.89 -16.11 -47.44
CA ARG A 611 12.42 -16.13 -46.07
C ARG A 611 13.73 -15.36 -45.92
N SER A 612 14.59 -15.29 -46.94
CA SER A 612 15.82 -14.47 -46.88
C SER A 612 15.53 -12.98 -46.78
N GLU A 613 14.35 -12.53 -47.22
CA GLU A 613 13.86 -11.15 -47.09
C GLU A 613 13.06 -10.91 -45.79
N LYS A 614 13.10 -11.85 -44.84
CA LYS A 614 12.34 -11.83 -43.58
C LYS A 614 10.81 -11.83 -43.74
N ASN A 615 10.31 -12.25 -44.90
CA ASN A 615 8.88 -12.45 -45.11
C ASN A 615 8.45 -13.86 -44.68
N ILE A 616 7.20 -14.01 -44.20
CA ILE A 616 6.64 -15.28 -43.77
C ILE A 616 6.13 -16.08 -44.98
N ALA A 617 6.68 -17.27 -45.18
CA ALA A 617 6.29 -18.24 -46.20
C ALA A 617 6.04 -19.61 -45.56
N ILE A 618 4.84 -20.16 -45.74
CA ILE A 618 4.43 -21.43 -45.13
C ILE A 618 4.54 -22.56 -46.16
N ALA A 619 5.19 -23.66 -45.77
CA ALA A 619 5.22 -24.91 -46.53
C ALA A 619 4.34 -25.95 -45.85
N VAL A 620 3.36 -26.51 -46.56
CA VAL A 620 2.40 -27.49 -46.05
C VAL A 620 2.53 -28.80 -46.82
N ALA A 621 2.57 -29.91 -46.08
CA ALA A 621 2.35 -31.27 -46.57
C ALA A 621 1.16 -31.88 -45.79
N SER A 622 0.62 -33.02 -46.23
CA SER A 622 -0.58 -33.64 -45.65
C SER A 622 -0.36 -34.20 -44.23
N SER A 623 -0.17 -33.34 -43.23
CA SER A 623 -0.48 -33.57 -41.80
C SER A 623 0.00 -32.39 -40.94
N SER A 624 -0.94 -31.67 -40.31
CA SER A 624 -0.94 -31.20 -38.91
C SER A 624 -1.93 -30.03 -38.73
N SER A 625 -2.60 -30.02 -37.58
CA SER A 625 -3.52 -28.98 -37.14
C SER A 625 -3.05 -28.49 -35.77
N GLU A 626 -2.75 -27.20 -35.59
CA GLU A 626 -2.48 -26.58 -34.29
C GLU A 626 -3.14 -25.18 -34.20
N SER A 627 -3.60 -24.80 -33.01
CA SER A 627 -4.59 -23.73 -32.77
C SER A 627 -4.03 -22.30 -32.73
N ASP A 628 -2.71 -22.10 -32.75
CA ASP A 628 -2.08 -20.77 -32.63
C ASP A 628 -1.70 -20.13 -33.99
N ILE A 629 -2.09 -20.76 -35.10
CA ILE A 629 -1.65 -20.43 -36.47
C ILE A 629 -2.28 -19.14 -37.05
N ALA A 630 -3.34 -18.60 -36.44
CA ALA A 630 -4.10 -17.49 -37.02
C ALA A 630 -3.27 -16.21 -37.27
N HIS A 631 -2.34 -15.88 -36.36
CA HIS A 631 -1.45 -14.73 -36.53
C HIS A 631 -0.46 -14.93 -37.68
N VAL A 632 0.11 -16.14 -37.78
CA VAL A 632 1.02 -16.50 -38.87
C VAL A 632 0.28 -16.39 -40.21
N LEU A 633 -0.93 -16.93 -40.31
CA LEU A 633 -1.75 -16.86 -41.54
C LEU A 633 -2.16 -15.44 -41.94
N ARG A 634 -2.30 -14.53 -40.97
CA ARG A 634 -2.64 -13.13 -41.23
C ARG A 634 -1.52 -12.40 -41.97
N GLU A 635 -0.27 -12.62 -41.55
CA GLU A 635 0.91 -11.96 -42.12
C GLU A 635 1.60 -12.76 -43.24
N THR A 636 1.17 -14.01 -43.47
CA THR A 636 1.74 -14.88 -44.50
C THR A 636 1.63 -14.23 -45.89
N LYS A 637 2.73 -14.27 -46.65
CA LYS A 637 2.79 -13.81 -48.04
C LYS A 637 2.51 -14.90 -49.06
N ILE A 638 2.92 -16.13 -48.78
CA ILE A 638 2.62 -17.29 -49.61
C ILE A 638 2.37 -18.56 -48.78
N ILE A 639 1.41 -19.37 -49.22
CA ILE A 639 1.21 -20.74 -48.75
C ILE A 639 1.53 -21.68 -49.90
N ILE A 640 2.48 -22.59 -49.70
CA ILE A 640 2.82 -23.62 -50.68
C ILE A 640 2.33 -24.97 -50.16
N TRP A 641 1.45 -25.63 -50.92
CA TRP A 641 0.89 -26.93 -50.58
C TRP A 641 1.36 -27.98 -51.59
N ASP A 642 2.36 -28.76 -51.20
CA ASP A 642 2.89 -29.85 -52.01
C ASP A 642 2.09 -31.15 -51.81
N GLU A 643 2.02 -31.97 -52.85
CA GLU A 643 1.18 -33.18 -52.96
C GLU A 643 -0.30 -32.97 -52.63
N CYS A 644 -0.83 -31.81 -53.04
CA CYS A 644 -2.23 -31.44 -52.79
C CYS A 644 -3.24 -32.39 -53.47
N THR A 645 -2.81 -33.20 -54.44
CA THR A 645 -3.68 -34.13 -55.19
C THR A 645 -4.29 -35.24 -54.34
N MET A 646 -3.67 -35.57 -53.20
CA MET A 646 -4.19 -36.51 -52.21
C MET A 646 -5.22 -35.87 -51.25
N ALA A 647 -5.38 -34.55 -51.26
CA ALA A 647 -6.27 -33.85 -50.35
C ALA A 647 -7.71 -33.75 -50.90
N HIS A 648 -8.68 -33.90 -50.01
CA HIS A 648 -10.08 -33.74 -50.36
C HIS A 648 -10.40 -32.25 -50.61
N LYS A 649 -11.17 -31.94 -51.66
CA LYS A 649 -11.63 -30.57 -52.01
C LYS A 649 -12.25 -29.77 -50.87
N LYS A 650 -12.90 -30.44 -49.91
CA LYS A 650 -13.48 -29.77 -48.74
C LYS A 650 -12.40 -29.11 -47.88
N GLY A 651 -11.17 -29.65 -47.89
CA GLY A 651 -10.02 -29.07 -47.19
C GLY A 651 -9.62 -27.72 -47.78
N ILE A 652 -9.50 -27.61 -49.11
CA ILE A 652 -9.14 -26.35 -49.75
C ILE A 652 -10.27 -25.30 -49.65
N GLU A 653 -11.54 -25.73 -49.73
CA GLU A 653 -12.69 -24.86 -49.53
C GLU A 653 -12.79 -24.34 -48.08
N ALA A 654 -12.46 -25.19 -47.11
CA ALA A 654 -12.40 -24.79 -45.71
C ALA A 654 -11.23 -23.83 -45.45
N LEU A 655 -10.06 -24.07 -46.04
CA LEU A 655 -8.90 -23.17 -45.97
C LEU A 655 -9.23 -21.79 -46.53
N ASN A 656 -9.92 -21.73 -47.67
CA ASN A 656 -10.35 -20.46 -48.27
C ASN A 656 -11.23 -19.65 -47.31
N ARG A 657 -12.29 -20.26 -46.75
CA ARG A 657 -13.18 -19.58 -45.79
C ARG A 657 -12.41 -19.12 -44.55
N LEU A 658 -11.56 -19.99 -44.01
CA LEU A 658 -10.76 -19.68 -42.84
C LEU A 658 -9.83 -18.47 -43.07
N LEU A 659 -9.18 -18.39 -44.24
CA LEU A 659 -8.29 -17.27 -44.57
C LEU A 659 -9.06 -15.98 -44.81
N GLN A 660 -10.23 -16.05 -45.44
CA GLN A 660 -11.11 -14.89 -45.61
C GLN A 660 -11.53 -14.31 -44.25
N ASP A 661 -11.90 -15.19 -43.31
CA ASP A 661 -12.27 -14.82 -41.94
C ASP A 661 -11.08 -14.24 -41.16
N ILE A 662 -9.92 -14.92 -41.14
CA ILE A 662 -8.74 -14.51 -40.37
C ILE A 662 -8.16 -13.17 -40.86
N ARG A 663 -8.21 -12.94 -42.18
CA ARG A 663 -7.63 -11.76 -42.84
C ARG A 663 -8.64 -10.65 -43.08
N GLY A 664 -9.92 -10.87 -42.80
CA GLY A 664 -10.99 -9.90 -43.06
C GLY A 664 -11.08 -9.48 -44.53
N CYS A 665 -10.82 -10.41 -45.46
CA CYS A 665 -10.72 -10.14 -46.89
C CYS A 665 -11.53 -11.17 -47.68
N GLU A 666 -12.54 -10.74 -48.44
CA GLU A 666 -13.44 -11.65 -49.19
C GLU A 666 -12.83 -12.22 -50.48
N ARG A 667 -11.61 -11.80 -50.85
CA ARG A 667 -10.91 -12.37 -52.01
C ARG A 667 -10.60 -13.85 -51.80
N ILE A 668 -10.39 -14.60 -52.88
CA ILE A 668 -9.97 -16.00 -52.80
C ILE A 668 -8.76 -16.11 -51.86
N MET A 669 -8.81 -17.08 -50.94
CA MET A 669 -7.83 -17.36 -49.89
C MET A 669 -7.51 -16.17 -48.99
N GLY A 670 -8.45 -15.23 -48.78
CA GLY A 670 -8.20 -14.03 -47.97
C GLY A 670 -7.15 -13.09 -48.59
N GLY A 671 -6.93 -13.19 -49.90
CA GLY A 671 -5.94 -12.42 -50.64
C GLY A 671 -4.49 -12.89 -50.46
N VAL A 672 -4.24 -14.02 -49.80
CA VAL A 672 -2.90 -14.62 -49.76
C VAL A 672 -2.61 -15.36 -51.06
N ILE A 673 -1.34 -15.36 -51.48
CA ILE A 673 -0.92 -16.19 -52.62
C ILE A 673 -0.83 -17.64 -52.18
N VAL A 674 -1.46 -18.53 -52.95
CA VAL A 674 -1.42 -19.98 -52.68
C VAL A 674 -0.87 -20.70 -53.90
N LEU A 675 0.18 -21.48 -53.70
CA LEU A 675 0.76 -22.36 -54.71
C LEU A 675 0.42 -23.81 -54.36
N LEU A 676 -0.51 -24.39 -55.11
CA LEU A 676 -0.82 -25.81 -55.05
C LEU A 676 0.13 -26.56 -55.99
N ALA A 677 0.73 -27.64 -55.54
CA ALA A 677 1.59 -28.48 -56.38
C ALA A 677 1.27 -29.96 -56.18
N GLY A 678 1.37 -30.75 -57.25
CA GLY A 678 1.12 -32.18 -57.18
C GLY A 678 0.86 -32.80 -58.55
N ASP A 679 0.79 -34.13 -58.58
CA ASP A 679 0.60 -34.91 -59.80
C ASP A 679 -0.68 -35.75 -59.72
N PHE A 680 -1.70 -35.39 -60.50
CA PHE A 680 -2.99 -36.10 -60.48
C PHE A 680 -2.92 -37.50 -61.11
N ARG A 681 -1.77 -37.89 -61.67
CA ARG A 681 -1.49 -39.27 -62.11
C ARG A 681 -1.04 -40.16 -60.96
N GLN A 682 -0.75 -39.58 -59.80
CA GLN A 682 -0.37 -40.28 -58.58
C GLN A 682 -1.61 -40.51 -57.71
N THR A 683 -1.43 -40.65 -56.40
CA THR A 683 -2.50 -40.99 -55.46
C THR A 683 -3.57 -39.88 -55.41
N LEU A 684 -4.83 -40.26 -55.59
CA LEU A 684 -6.01 -39.40 -55.40
C LEU A 684 -6.49 -39.44 -53.94
N PRO A 685 -7.44 -38.59 -53.52
CA PRO A 685 -7.92 -38.58 -52.15
C PRO A 685 -8.59 -39.90 -51.77
N VAL A 686 -8.22 -40.43 -50.60
CA VAL A 686 -8.82 -41.66 -50.08
C VAL A 686 -10.24 -41.37 -49.57
N VAL A 687 -11.25 -41.99 -50.18
CA VAL A 687 -12.65 -41.93 -49.72
C VAL A 687 -13.03 -43.31 -49.15
N PRO A 688 -13.08 -43.49 -47.82
CA PRO A 688 -13.39 -44.77 -47.22
C PRO A 688 -14.74 -45.30 -47.68
N ARG A 689 -14.76 -46.51 -48.26
CA ARG A 689 -15.96 -47.18 -48.82
C ARG A 689 -16.61 -46.42 -50.00
N GLY A 690 -15.87 -45.50 -50.63
CA GLY A 690 -16.33 -44.74 -51.80
C GLY A 690 -16.14 -45.48 -53.12
N THR A 691 -16.88 -45.06 -54.15
CA THR A 691 -16.63 -45.47 -55.53
C THR A 691 -15.56 -44.59 -56.18
N ARG A 692 -15.02 -45.01 -57.33
CA ARG A 692 -14.11 -44.17 -58.14
C ARG A 692 -14.72 -42.81 -58.51
N ALA A 693 -16.04 -42.74 -58.70
CA ALA A 693 -16.74 -41.49 -58.95
C ALA A 693 -16.71 -40.57 -57.71
N ASP A 694 -16.81 -41.15 -56.51
CA ASP A 694 -16.70 -40.41 -55.24
C ASP A 694 -15.29 -39.88 -55.02
N GLU A 695 -14.25 -40.67 -55.34
CA GLU A 695 -12.84 -40.22 -55.30
C GLU A 695 -12.59 -39.06 -56.26
N ILE A 696 -13.03 -39.15 -57.52
CA ILE A 696 -12.90 -38.07 -58.50
C ILE A 696 -13.66 -36.82 -58.04
N LYS A 697 -14.87 -36.99 -57.50
CA LYS A 697 -15.69 -35.89 -56.95
C LYS A 697 -15.07 -35.27 -55.70
N ALA A 698 -14.24 -36.01 -54.97
CA ALA A 698 -13.49 -35.55 -53.81
C ALA A 698 -12.19 -34.83 -54.18
N CYS A 699 -11.65 -34.99 -55.39
CA CYS A 699 -10.45 -34.29 -55.86
C CYS A 699 -10.59 -32.77 -55.85
N ILE A 700 -9.48 -32.06 -55.59
CA ILE A 700 -9.40 -30.59 -55.64
C ILE A 700 -9.88 -30.01 -56.98
N LYS A 701 -9.65 -30.71 -58.11
CA LYS A 701 -10.17 -30.33 -59.44
C LYS A 701 -11.71 -30.21 -59.51
N SER A 702 -12.42 -30.84 -58.58
CA SER A 702 -13.89 -30.77 -58.46
C SER A 702 -14.35 -29.73 -57.42
N SER A 703 -13.44 -28.87 -56.94
CA SER A 703 -13.77 -27.72 -56.09
C SER A 703 -14.41 -26.60 -56.89
N ILE A 704 -15.10 -25.70 -56.18
CA ILE A 704 -15.73 -24.50 -56.75
C ILE A 704 -14.77 -23.30 -56.84
N LEU A 705 -13.54 -23.45 -56.32
CA LEU A 705 -12.50 -22.42 -56.25
C LEU A 705 -11.56 -22.44 -57.46
#